data_AF-A0A2G6HEC8-F1
#
_entry.id   AF-A0A2G6HEC8-F1
#
_cell.length_a   1.000
_cell.length_b   1.000
_cell.length_c   1.000
_cell.angle_alpha   90.00
_cell.angle_beta   90.00
_cell.angle_gamma   90.00
#
_symmetry.space_group_name_H-M   'P 1'
#
loop_
_entity.id
_entity.type
_entity.pdbx_description
1 polymer ?
#
loop_
_entity_poly.entity_id
_entity_poly.type
_entity_poly.pdbx_seq_one_letter_code
_entity_poly.pdbx_strand_id
1 'polypeptide(L)'
;MRSLTSRFLASLISASLVLVACTNPDNDTSGESSPAGPGGSLVFDGESGQSSEGWAEDVDPDSVFGLHRRKGIEPVLKPETLVLSAEQAQAVQQIRITNEDECLSDSDVHPMCRFELEFAELPDGLAVGSVVNSGTTESLPHGLLVKVTEIDGSTVSAVQATLQDALVQGEFWIEHTFTPQELRAEPQLAPGVEMVPRSAGAGAGVGGGPGAVGAGQAAPLAQSPAFDELSLPGKLKIHVEPIDGVTVDGTLDFGAGCGLTGGVGGSDVAWFEFSCRAWEKAGLAVRSTTTGVKESKSYPVALIPFTAFPVPIGPVVVVVVVDMLITVDLDGTVHATLEYGATQSTEVTTGLRYSITGGLDHTGSVDSNGLKLPTVLGGDVSAGAVGRAELRLSAYGVLGFGIGAEARVGIVGGPTQTPRWRLTANAGIYGRIFLGLLGYELTGRVSYHLPGGGYEIARHVNAAPVIHIVWPDPGTVIVKNGLLPRQVEATAIDSEDGPVPVMWTDQTDQVTVTGLGPQTLPFHALGEHKLVVEATDSEGKMRGVSMTVTVVAPTTTMTIALRTPDGAAVTDPKTAVGDLLLADAEITSTAIEPPSCSELTWTATHATVEKGSGCRARITPTTGGDGTVTATLTDDFGQQITATATFTAFVPLLPPGAGAPAPRFEAINATYGDRELVSGDTMPAAGTVQLRAIYLNPQAAKQAVTYDWQYVLDGQAPVELVSTPPDGGETPNGDIRSYVPVDHYHQHTVEFRLTIRSAADQSVITTRSITIHWMARPR
;
A
#
# COMPACT_ATOMS: atom_id res chain seq x y z
N MET A 1 -53.29 45.77 -0.82
CA MET A 1 -53.98 44.51 -1.17
C MET A 1 -53.09 43.80 -2.17
N ARG A 2 -52.68 42.55 -2.03
CA ARG A 2 -52.61 41.54 -0.96
C ARG A 2 -51.89 40.42 -1.75
N SER A 3 -50.61 40.17 -1.45
CA SER A 3 -50.18 39.07 -0.58
C SER A 3 -50.32 37.69 -1.23
N LEU A 4 -49.48 36.70 -0.98
CA LEU A 4 -48.79 36.38 0.27
C LEU A 4 -47.74 35.30 -0.09
N THR A 5 -46.54 35.40 0.52
CA THR A 5 -45.69 34.29 1.02
C THR A 5 -45.13 33.26 0.01
N SER A 6 -43.83 33.11 -0.17
CA SER A 6 -42.76 32.87 0.82
C SER A 6 -43.05 31.65 1.72
N ARG A 7 -42.50 30.48 1.35
CA ARG A 7 -41.94 29.41 2.21
C ARG A 7 -41.94 28.11 1.39
N PHE A 8 -40.82 27.37 1.46
CA PHE A 8 -40.43 26.19 0.66
C PHE A 8 -39.99 26.56 -0.77
N LEU A 9 -38.72 26.56 -1.18
CA LEU A 9 -37.57 25.83 -0.69
C LEU A 9 -36.28 26.58 -1.08
N ALA A 10 -35.97 27.64 -0.33
CA ALA A 10 -34.59 28.08 -0.14
C ALA A 10 -33.97 27.16 0.91
N SER A 11 -33.60 25.95 0.47
CA SER A 11 -32.67 25.06 1.15
C SER A 11 -32.11 24.13 0.10
N LEU A 12 -30.77 24.00 0.06
CA LEU A 12 -29.98 23.07 -0.75
C LEU A 12 -29.31 23.66 -2.01
N ILE A 13 -28.76 24.87 -1.88
CA ILE A 13 -27.43 25.16 -2.43
C ILE A 13 -26.61 25.76 -1.29
N SER A 14 -25.84 24.92 -0.60
CA SER A 14 -24.60 25.21 0.19
C SER A 14 -24.35 24.09 1.21
N ALA A 15 -23.78 22.97 0.74
CA ALA A 15 -22.94 22.08 1.56
C ALA A 15 -22.12 21.21 0.59
N SER A 16 -20.93 21.71 0.27
CA SER A 16 -19.86 20.90 -0.31
C SER A 16 -19.28 19.97 0.77
N LEU A 17 -18.66 18.87 0.30
CA LEU A 17 -17.71 17.96 0.95
C LEU A 17 -18.21 16.67 1.67
N VAL A 18 -17.71 15.54 1.14
CA VAL A 18 -17.23 14.32 1.81
C VAL A 18 -18.28 13.29 2.29
N LEU A 19 -18.53 12.25 1.48
CA LEU A 19 -18.22 10.82 1.80
C LEU A 19 -18.72 9.86 0.71
N VAL A 20 -17.81 8.99 0.29
CA VAL A 20 -17.99 7.75 -0.48
C VAL A 20 -18.72 6.71 0.40
N ALA A 21 -19.68 5.96 -0.16
CA ALA A 21 -19.89 4.54 0.15
C ALA A 21 -21.06 3.95 -0.67
N CYS A 22 -20.78 2.84 -1.37
CA CYS A 22 -21.67 1.72 -1.68
C CYS A 22 -23.16 2.03 -1.90
N THR A 23 -23.58 2.18 -3.16
CA THR A 23 -24.99 1.94 -3.53
C THR A 23 -25.08 0.56 -4.18
N ASN A 24 -25.67 -0.37 -3.44
CA ASN A 24 -26.28 -1.61 -3.94
C ASN A 24 -27.16 -1.32 -5.17
N PRO A 25 -27.20 -2.21 -6.17
CA PRO A 25 -28.32 -2.28 -7.09
C PRO A 25 -29.36 -3.21 -6.46
N ASP A 26 -30.25 -2.67 -5.62
CA ASP A 26 -31.59 -3.23 -5.52
C ASP A 26 -32.43 -2.44 -6.52
N ASN A 27 -32.96 -3.10 -7.55
CA ASN A 27 -34.05 -2.50 -8.31
C ASN A 27 -34.99 -3.54 -8.91
N ASP A 28 -36.27 -3.22 -8.78
CA ASP A 28 -37.46 -3.97 -9.15
C ASP A 28 -37.41 -4.57 -10.57
N THR A 29 -37.69 -5.87 -10.65
CA THR A 29 -37.93 -6.61 -11.89
C THR A 29 -39.41 -6.55 -12.28
N SER A 30 -39.75 -5.71 -13.26
CA SER A 30 -40.79 -5.97 -14.28
C SER A 30 -40.89 -4.79 -15.26
N GLY A 31 -39.94 -4.71 -16.20
CA GLY A 31 -40.02 -3.78 -17.32
C GLY A 31 -40.87 -4.37 -18.45
N GLU A 32 -42.19 -4.18 -18.41
CA GLU A 32 -43.01 -4.35 -19.62
C GLU A 32 -42.65 -3.24 -20.62
N SER A 33 -42.01 -3.60 -21.73
CA SER A 33 -41.76 -2.67 -22.84
C SER A 33 -43.07 -2.33 -23.55
N SER A 34 -43.47 -1.06 -23.55
CA SER A 34 -44.57 -0.57 -24.40
C SER A 34 -44.21 -0.67 -25.89
N PRO A 35 -45.19 -0.90 -26.79
CA PRO A 35 -44.92 -0.99 -28.23
C PRO A 35 -44.43 0.36 -28.77
N ALA A 36 -43.20 0.37 -29.29
CA ALA A 36 -42.63 1.53 -29.95
C ALA A 36 -43.36 1.84 -31.26
N GLY A 37 -43.65 3.12 -31.49
CA GLY A 37 -44.15 3.60 -32.78
C GLY A 37 -43.08 3.54 -33.89
N PRO A 38 -43.45 3.78 -35.16
CA PRO A 38 -42.49 3.83 -36.27
C PRO A 38 -41.42 4.90 -36.00
N GLY A 39 -40.15 4.48 -35.90
CA GLY A 39 -39.00 5.33 -35.59
C GLY A 39 -38.55 5.35 -34.11
N GLY A 40 -39.01 4.42 -33.28
CA GLY A 40 -38.58 4.32 -31.87
C GLY A 40 -37.25 3.58 -31.68
N SER A 41 -36.44 4.05 -30.73
CA SER A 41 -35.26 3.32 -30.23
C SER A 41 -35.68 2.35 -29.12
N LEU A 42 -35.28 1.08 -29.22
CA LEU A 42 -35.51 0.06 -28.19
C LEU A 42 -34.20 -0.18 -27.43
N VAL A 43 -34.16 0.14 -26.13
CA VAL A 43 -33.03 -0.19 -25.26
C VAL A 43 -33.51 -1.16 -24.20
N PHE A 44 -32.85 -2.31 -24.12
CA PHE A 44 -33.04 -3.31 -23.06
C PHE A 44 -31.70 -3.60 -22.39
N ASP A 45 -31.67 -3.51 -21.07
CA ASP A 45 -30.53 -3.92 -20.23
C ASP A 45 -31.02 -4.99 -19.25
N GLY A 46 -30.51 -6.20 -19.37
CA GLY A 46 -30.91 -7.35 -18.56
C GLY A 46 -29.74 -8.07 -17.90
N GLU A 47 -30.07 -9.01 -17.01
CA GLU A 47 -29.09 -9.90 -16.39
C GLU A 47 -28.91 -11.19 -17.20
N SER A 48 -27.70 -11.77 -17.16
CA SER A 48 -27.41 -13.07 -17.79
C SER A 48 -28.44 -14.14 -17.39
N GLY A 49 -28.95 -14.89 -18.36
CA GLY A 49 -29.93 -15.97 -18.17
C GLY A 49 -31.39 -15.50 -18.21
N GLN A 50 -31.64 -14.20 -18.43
CA GLN A 50 -32.99 -13.68 -18.66
C GLN A 50 -33.49 -14.03 -20.07
N SER A 51 -34.72 -14.53 -20.14
CA SER A 51 -35.50 -14.70 -21.37
C SER A 51 -36.88 -14.12 -21.16
N SER A 52 -37.48 -13.58 -22.23
CA SER A 52 -38.90 -13.30 -22.25
C SER A 52 -39.73 -14.59 -22.12
N GLU A 53 -40.94 -14.48 -21.57
CA GLU A 53 -41.80 -15.62 -21.23
C GLU A 53 -42.19 -16.45 -22.46
N GLY A 54 -42.22 -15.85 -23.66
CA GLY A 54 -42.60 -16.49 -24.92
C GLY A 54 -41.45 -17.09 -25.74
N TRP A 55 -40.18 -16.82 -25.42
CA TRP A 55 -39.05 -17.21 -26.28
C TRP A 55 -38.91 -18.72 -26.47
N ALA A 56 -39.22 -19.51 -25.44
CA ALA A 56 -39.06 -20.96 -25.48
C ALA A 56 -40.16 -21.66 -26.31
N GLU A 57 -41.21 -20.95 -26.71
CA GLU A 57 -42.31 -21.51 -27.47
C GLU A 57 -41.96 -21.61 -28.96
N ASP A 58 -42.08 -22.80 -29.55
CA ASP A 58 -41.90 -23.03 -31.00
C ASP A 58 -40.46 -22.86 -31.54
N VAL A 59 -39.45 -22.95 -30.67
CA VAL A 59 -38.04 -23.12 -31.09
C VAL A 59 -37.91 -24.41 -31.93
N ASP A 60 -37.26 -24.31 -33.09
CA ASP A 60 -37.03 -25.43 -33.98
C ASP A 60 -35.96 -26.37 -33.39
N PRO A 61 -36.28 -27.65 -33.10
CA PRO A 61 -35.29 -28.59 -32.58
C PRO A 61 -34.15 -28.89 -33.57
N ASP A 62 -34.35 -28.63 -34.87
CA ASP A 62 -33.36 -28.84 -35.91
C ASP A 62 -32.49 -27.58 -36.14
N SER A 63 -32.82 -26.45 -35.50
CA SER A 63 -32.01 -25.24 -35.55
C SER A 63 -30.75 -25.40 -34.70
N VAL A 64 -29.59 -25.22 -35.33
CA VAL A 64 -28.29 -25.25 -34.62
C VAL A 64 -28.14 -24.07 -33.68
N PHE A 65 -28.79 -22.94 -34.00
CA PHE A 65 -28.67 -21.69 -33.24
C PHE A 65 -29.91 -21.36 -32.39
N GLY A 66 -30.94 -22.21 -32.38
CA GLY A 66 -32.14 -22.00 -31.58
C GLY A 66 -33.12 -20.98 -32.16
N LEU A 67 -33.24 -20.93 -33.50
CA LEU A 67 -34.28 -20.21 -34.22
C LEU A 67 -35.64 -20.90 -34.08
N HIS A 68 -36.72 -20.13 -34.17
CA HIS A 68 -38.10 -20.63 -34.21
C HIS A 68 -38.43 -21.31 -35.54
N ARG A 69 -39.42 -22.20 -35.58
CA ARG A 69 -39.80 -22.91 -36.80
C ARG A 69 -40.18 -21.98 -37.95
N ARG A 70 -39.81 -22.38 -39.17
CA ARG A 70 -40.22 -21.70 -40.41
C ARG A 70 -41.74 -21.66 -40.54
N LYS A 71 -42.26 -20.55 -41.07
CA LYS A 71 -43.69 -20.38 -41.38
C LYS A 71 -44.09 -21.07 -42.69
N GLY A 72 -43.12 -21.38 -43.56
CA GLY A 72 -43.34 -22.05 -44.85
C GLY A 72 -43.96 -21.13 -45.91
N ILE A 73 -43.60 -19.85 -45.92
CA ILE A 73 -44.22 -18.86 -46.82
C ILE A 73 -43.57 -18.89 -48.21
N GLU A 74 -44.35 -19.23 -49.24
CA GLU A 74 -43.87 -19.20 -50.63
C GLU A 74 -43.64 -17.77 -51.14
N PRO A 75 -42.52 -17.50 -51.83
CA PRO A 75 -42.16 -16.17 -52.29
C PRO A 75 -42.98 -15.72 -53.51
N VAL A 76 -43.48 -14.48 -53.47
CA VAL A 76 -44.24 -13.84 -54.55
C VAL A 76 -43.65 -12.46 -54.82
N LEU A 77 -43.13 -12.25 -56.03
CA LEU A 77 -42.56 -10.98 -56.50
C LEU A 77 -43.64 -9.92 -56.72
N LYS A 78 -43.29 -8.65 -56.51
CA LYS A 78 -44.06 -7.55 -57.06
C LYS A 78 -43.79 -7.36 -58.56
N PRO A 79 -44.79 -6.97 -59.37
CA PRO A 79 -44.63 -6.81 -60.82
C PRO A 79 -43.49 -5.87 -61.26
N GLU A 80 -43.19 -4.85 -60.45
CA GLU A 80 -42.12 -3.88 -60.67
C GLU A 80 -40.72 -4.40 -60.33
N THR A 81 -40.60 -5.63 -59.82
CA THR A 81 -39.33 -6.21 -59.39
C THR A 81 -38.61 -6.88 -60.55
N LEU A 82 -37.40 -6.41 -60.82
CA LEU A 82 -36.50 -6.95 -61.83
C LEU A 82 -35.31 -7.64 -61.13
N VAL A 83 -35.31 -8.97 -61.14
CA VAL A 83 -34.15 -9.76 -60.70
C VAL A 83 -33.19 -9.91 -61.87
N LEU A 84 -31.97 -9.38 -61.74
CA LEU A 84 -30.95 -9.48 -62.78
C LEU A 84 -30.43 -10.91 -62.87
N SER A 85 -30.29 -11.43 -64.10
CA SER A 85 -29.52 -12.64 -64.35
C SER A 85 -28.03 -12.38 -64.04
N ALA A 86 -27.23 -13.45 -63.88
CA ALA A 86 -25.78 -13.30 -63.66
C ALA A 86 -25.10 -12.49 -64.78
N GLU A 87 -25.53 -12.66 -66.03
CA GLU A 87 -25.02 -11.90 -67.19
C GLU A 87 -25.41 -10.42 -67.12
N GLN A 88 -26.67 -10.12 -66.75
CA GLN A 88 -27.15 -8.75 -66.59
C GLN A 88 -26.50 -8.04 -65.40
N ALA A 89 -26.23 -8.76 -64.30
CA ALA A 89 -25.53 -8.23 -63.15
C ALA A 89 -24.05 -7.92 -63.47
N GLN A 90 -23.39 -8.71 -64.33
CA GLN A 90 -22.06 -8.41 -64.84
C GLN A 90 -22.03 -7.19 -65.78
N ALA A 91 -23.17 -6.82 -66.37
CA ALA A 91 -23.27 -5.60 -67.16
C ALA A 91 -23.19 -4.34 -66.28
N VAL A 92 -23.40 -4.42 -64.97
CA VAL A 92 -23.10 -3.28 -64.06
C VAL A 92 -21.58 -3.13 -63.97
N GLN A 93 -21.04 -2.04 -64.52
CA GLN A 93 -19.61 -1.76 -64.53
C GLN A 93 -19.15 -1.03 -63.27
N GLN A 94 -19.99 -0.14 -62.74
CA GLN A 94 -19.67 0.66 -61.58
C GLN A 94 -20.92 0.88 -60.71
N ILE A 95 -20.71 0.89 -59.39
CA ILE A 95 -21.67 1.31 -58.38
C ILE A 95 -21.02 2.34 -57.48
N ARG A 96 -21.73 3.43 -57.17
CA ARG A 96 -21.29 4.44 -56.21
C ARG A 96 -22.43 4.80 -55.28
N ILE A 97 -22.15 4.83 -53.97
CA ILE A 97 -23.05 5.42 -52.98
C ILE A 97 -22.76 6.92 -52.93
N THR A 98 -23.74 7.73 -53.26
CA THR A 98 -23.58 9.19 -53.40
C THR A 98 -23.67 9.93 -52.08
N ASN A 99 -24.28 9.32 -51.06
CA ASN A 99 -24.38 9.83 -49.68
C ASN A 99 -23.76 8.85 -48.66
N GLU A 100 -22.63 8.23 -49.02
CA GLU A 100 -21.95 7.18 -48.23
C GLU A 100 -21.71 7.61 -46.78
N ASP A 101 -21.14 8.81 -46.57
CA ASP A 101 -20.82 9.37 -45.26
C ASP A 101 -22.05 9.56 -44.36
N GLU A 102 -23.25 9.67 -44.94
CA GLU A 102 -24.50 9.84 -44.20
C GLU A 102 -25.17 8.49 -43.94
N CYS A 103 -25.36 7.69 -44.99
CA CYS A 103 -26.17 6.47 -44.93
C CYS A 103 -25.44 5.25 -44.36
N LEU A 104 -24.10 5.24 -44.38
CA LEU A 104 -23.27 4.20 -43.74
C LEU A 104 -22.66 4.69 -42.42
N SER A 105 -23.03 5.88 -41.94
CA SER A 105 -22.55 6.38 -40.65
C SER A 105 -23.00 5.50 -39.49
N ASP A 106 -22.30 5.51 -38.36
CA ASP A 106 -22.69 4.82 -37.12
C ASP A 106 -23.64 5.69 -36.24
N SER A 107 -24.28 6.72 -36.80
CA SER A 107 -25.17 7.67 -36.10
C SER A 107 -26.57 7.11 -35.77
N ASP A 108 -27.35 7.75 -34.89
CA ASP A 108 -28.71 7.25 -34.58
C ASP A 108 -29.75 7.55 -35.67
N VAL A 109 -29.37 8.30 -36.72
CA VAL A 109 -30.27 8.71 -37.82
C VAL A 109 -29.64 8.29 -39.14
N HIS A 110 -30.23 7.31 -39.83
CA HIS A 110 -29.68 6.77 -41.06
C HIS A 110 -30.59 7.08 -42.26
N PRO A 111 -30.24 8.08 -43.10
CA PRO A 111 -30.94 8.25 -44.36
C PRO A 111 -30.70 7.03 -45.27
N MET A 112 -31.70 6.65 -46.07
CA MET A 112 -31.53 5.60 -47.10
C MET A 112 -30.36 5.93 -48.03
N CYS A 113 -29.56 4.92 -48.38
CA CYS A 113 -28.48 5.11 -49.34
C CYS A 113 -29.01 5.44 -50.74
N ARG A 114 -28.28 6.31 -51.43
CA ARG A 114 -28.53 6.75 -52.81
C ARG A 114 -27.41 6.24 -53.69
N PHE A 115 -27.77 5.60 -54.78
CA PHE A 115 -26.87 4.89 -55.67
C PHE A 115 -26.83 5.54 -57.04
N GLU A 116 -25.65 5.49 -57.64
CA GLU A 116 -25.43 5.71 -59.07
C GLU A 116 -24.82 4.42 -59.62
N LEU A 117 -25.50 3.83 -60.61
CA LEU A 117 -25.11 2.57 -61.25
C LEU A 117 -24.79 2.86 -62.73
N GLU A 118 -23.63 2.40 -63.20
CA GLU A 118 -23.26 2.48 -64.61
C GLU A 118 -23.38 1.10 -65.25
N PHE A 119 -24.20 0.97 -66.29
CA PHE A 119 -24.39 -0.27 -67.04
C PHE A 119 -23.62 -0.24 -68.37
N ALA A 120 -23.05 -1.37 -68.76
CA ALA A 120 -22.55 -1.59 -70.11
C ALA A 120 -23.70 -1.60 -71.12
N GLU A 121 -24.81 -2.24 -70.75
CA GLU A 121 -26.07 -2.30 -71.48
C GLU A 121 -27.21 -2.41 -70.47
N LEU A 122 -28.27 -1.62 -70.66
CA LEU A 122 -29.42 -1.65 -69.76
C LEU A 122 -30.23 -2.94 -69.95
N PRO A 123 -30.61 -3.64 -68.87
CA PRO A 123 -31.40 -4.85 -68.96
C PRO A 123 -32.84 -4.57 -69.46
N ASP A 124 -33.38 -5.50 -70.25
CA ASP A 124 -34.76 -5.44 -70.72
C ASP A 124 -35.75 -5.34 -69.55
N GLY A 125 -36.69 -4.39 -69.65
CA GLY A 125 -37.72 -4.17 -68.63
C GLY A 125 -37.32 -3.23 -67.49
N LEU A 126 -36.09 -2.71 -67.48
CA LEU A 126 -35.67 -1.67 -66.55
C LEU A 126 -36.38 -0.34 -66.88
N ALA A 127 -37.05 0.24 -65.90
CA ALA A 127 -37.70 1.53 -66.00
C ALA A 127 -37.57 2.33 -64.70
N VAL A 128 -37.86 3.63 -64.76
CA VAL A 128 -38.03 4.44 -63.55
C VAL A 128 -39.17 3.84 -62.70
N GLY A 129 -38.88 3.60 -61.42
CA GLY A 129 -39.77 2.91 -60.48
C GLY A 129 -39.53 1.41 -60.36
N SER A 130 -38.73 0.78 -61.23
CA SER A 130 -38.34 -0.62 -61.10
C SER A 130 -37.56 -0.85 -59.80
N VAL A 131 -37.77 -2.02 -59.19
CA VAL A 131 -37.01 -2.50 -58.03
C VAL A 131 -36.03 -3.54 -58.53
N VAL A 132 -34.75 -3.17 -58.60
CA VAL A 132 -33.70 -4.02 -59.15
C VAL A 132 -33.05 -4.82 -58.03
N ASN A 133 -33.00 -6.14 -58.20
CA ASN A 133 -32.31 -7.05 -57.30
C ASN A 133 -31.22 -7.83 -58.03
N SER A 134 -30.08 -8.02 -57.36
CA SER A 134 -28.98 -8.85 -57.85
C SER A 134 -28.25 -9.53 -56.71
N GLY A 135 -27.77 -10.75 -56.97
CA GLY A 135 -26.73 -11.40 -56.17
C GLY A 135 -25.36 -10.75 -56.36
N THR A 136 -24.31 -11.43 -55.90
CA THR A 136 -22.93 -10.91 -55.93
C THR A 136 -22.26 -11.06 -57.30
N THR A 137 -21.52 -10.03 -57.71
CA THR A 137 -20.59 -10.05 -58.86
C THR A 137 -19.29 -9.34 -58.48
N GLU A 138 -18.31 -9.29 -59.38
CA GLU A 138 -17.06 -8.55 -59.16
C GLU A 138 -17.31 -7.04 -58.95
N SER A 139 -18.26 -6.47 -59.71
CA SER A 139 -18.67 -5.06 -59.61
C SER A 139 -19.74 -4.80 -58.54
N LEU A 140 -20.50 -5.84 -58.15
CA LEU A 140 -21.49 -5.82 -57.07
C LEU A 140 -21.10 -6.80 -55.96
N PRO A 141 -19.99 -6.59 -55.23
CA PRO A 141 -19.52 -7.53 -54.22
C PRO A 141 -20.49 -7.69 -53.05
N HIS A 142 -21.38 -6.72 -52.84
CA HIS A 142 -22.42 -6.74 -51.81
C HIS A 142 -23.82 -7.04 -52.39
N GLY A 143 -23.91 -7.38 -53.69
CA GLY A 143 -25.20 -7.47 -54.37
C GLY A 143 -25.92 -6.14 -54.48
N LEU A 144 -27.20 -6.18 -54.81
CA LEU A 144 -28.00 -4.97 -55.05
C LEU A 144 -29.48 -5.19 -54.68
N LEU A 145 -30.06 -4.23 -53.98
CA LEU A 145 -31.52 -4.06 -53.86
C LEU A 145 -31.85 -2.57 -53.85
N VAL A 146 -32.27 -2.05 -54.99
CA VAL A 146 -32.49 -0.61 -55.18
C VAL A 146 -33.74 -0.32 -55.99
N LYS A 147 -34.32 0.85 -55.77
CA LYS A 147 -35.45 1.37 -56.53
C LYS A 147 -34.96 2.47 -57.45
N VAL A 148 -35.17 2.29 -58.74
CA VAL A 148 -34.72 3.24 -59.77
C VAL A 148 -35.51 4.53 -59.67
N THR A 149 -34.80 5.65 -59.57
CA THR A 149 -35.40 6.99 -59.53
C THR A 149 -35.19 7.77 -60.82
N GLU A 150 -34.10 7.50 -61.54
CA GLU A 150 -33.75 8.18 -62.78
C GLU A 150 -32.90 7.27 -63.67
N ILE A 151 -33.04 7.42 -65.00
CA ILE A 151 -32.21 6.75 -66.00
C ILE A 151 -31.76 7.82 -66.99
N ASP A 152 -30.45 8.01 -67.12
CA ASP A 152 -29.83 8.91 -68.11
C ASP A 152 -28.77 8.13 -68.92
N GLY A 153 -29.10 7.81 -70.16
CA GLY A 153 -28.26 6.94 -70.99
C GLY A 153 -28.07 5.56 -70.36
N SER A 154 -26.83 5.22 -70.01
CA SER A 154 -26.46 3.99 -69.32
C SER A 154 -26.29 4.14 -67.80
N THR A 155 -26.49 5.35 -67.27
CA THR A 155 -26.38 5.65 -65.85
C THR A 155 -27.77 5.61 -65.21
N VAL A 156 -27.86 4.94 -64.07
CA VAL A 156 -29.10 4.73 -63.33
C VAL A 156 -28.93 5.27 -61.91
N SER A 157 -29.69 6.31 -61.58
CA SER A 157 -29.79 6.80 -60.20
C SER A 157 -30.88 6.02 -59.47
N ALA A 158 -30.57 5.56 -58.27
CA ALA A 158 -31.48 4.75 -57.48
C ALA A 158 -31.39 5.09 -55.99
N VAL A 159 -32.40 4.66 -55.23
CA VAL A 159 -32.38 4.70 -53.76
C VAL A 159 -32.46 3.27 -53.23
N GLN A 160 -31.96 3.04 -52.02
CA GLN A 160 -32.11 1.76 -51.34
C GLN A 160 -33.57 1.30 -51.37
N ALA A 161 -33.81 0.06 -51.78
CA ALA A 161 -35.13 -0.55 -51.75
C ALA A 161 -35.26 -1.50 -50.55
N THR A 162 -36.50 -1.73 -50.14
CA THR A 162 -36.86 -2.64 -49.06
C THR A 162 -37.29 -3.99 -49.63
N LEU A 163 -37.28 -5.04 -48.82
CA LEU A 163 -37.88 -6.33 -49.21
C LEU A 163 -39.37 -6.19 -49.53
N GLN A 164 -40.07 -5.25 -48.88
CA GLN A 164 -41.47 -4.94 -49.19
C GLN A 164 -41.63 -4.24 -50.54
N ASP A 165 -40.60 -3.59 -51.08
CA ASP A 165 -40.63 -3.05 -52.45
C ASP A 165 -40.48 -4.18 -53.49
N ALA A 166 -39.77 -5.26 -53.16
CA ALA A 166 -39.50 -6.37 -54.09
C ALA A 166 -40.52 -7.53 -54.00
N LEU A 167 -41.08 -7.78 -52.82
CA LEU A 167 -41.89 -8.97 -52.54
C LEU A 167 -43.29 -8.57 -52.02
N VAL A 168 -44.30 -9.31 -52.46
CA VAL A 168 -45.62 -9.35 -51.83
C VAL A 168 -45.57 -10.22 -50.57
N GLN A 169 -44.91 -11.38 -50.68
CA GLN A 169 -44.65 -12.29 -49.58
C GLN A 169 -43.39 -13.11 -49.83
N GLY A 170 -42.78 -13.63 -48.77
CA GLY A 170 -41.64 -14.55 -48.85
C GLY A 170 -40.94 -14.68 -47.50
N GLU A 171 -40.29 -15.82 -47.30
CA GLU A 171 -39.53 -16.14 -46.09
C GLU A 171 -38.11 -16.57 -46.47
N PHE A 172 -37.16 -16.23 -45.60
CA PHE A 172 -35.78 -16.64 -45.70
C PHE A 172 -35.31 -17.28 -44.40
N TRP A 173 -34.36 -18.20 -44.54
CA TRP A 173 -33.73 -18.90 -43.43
C TRP A 173 -32.28 -19.17 -43.75
N ILE A 174 -31.42 -18.80 -42.82
CA ILE A 174 -29.99 -19.00 -42.90
C ILE A 174 -29.51 -19.49 -41.55
N GLU A 175 -28.68 -20.51 -41.55
CA GLU A 175 -27.81 -20.82 -40.41
C GLU A 175 -26.41 -20.92 -40.97
N HIS A 176 -25.53 -20.03 -40.53
CA HIS A 176 -24.19 -19.95 -41.06
C HIS A 176 -23.16 -19.93 -39.93
N THR A 177 -22.09 -20.68 -40.13
CA THR A 177 -20.94 -20.75 -39.26
C THR A 177 -19.78 -20.07 -39.96
N PHE A 178 -19.21 -19.03 -39.34
CA PHE A 178 -18.11 -18.28 -39.94
C PHE A 178 -16.79 -19.03 -39.79
N THR A 179 -16.13 -19.30 -40.91
CA THR A 179 -14.84 -20.01 -40.91
C THR A 179 -13.70 -19.13 -41.46
N PRO A 180 -12.44 -19.41 -41.09
CA PRO A 180 -11.27 -18.70 -41.63
C PRO A 180 -11.10 -18.75 -43.15
N GLN A 181 -11.77 -19.69 -43.83
CA GLN A 181 -11.69 -19.89 -45.27
C GLN A 181 -12.56 -18.89 -46.04
N GLU A 182 -13.46 -18.21 -45.33
CA GLU A 182 -14.49 -17.31 -45.86
C GLU A 182 -14.07 -15.84 -45.72
N LEU A 183 -12.77 -15.56 -45.76
CA LEU A 183 -12.27 -14.18 -45.77
C LEU A 183 -12.41 -13.57 -47.17
N ARG A 184 -13.03 -12.39 -47.24
CA ARG A 184 -13.17 -11.62 -48.49
C ARG A 184 -11.88 -10.89 -48.85
N ALA A 185 -11.12 -10.48 -47.85
CA ALA A 185 -9.84 -9.81 -47.98
C ALA A 185 -8.95 -10.14 -46.79
N GLU A 186 -7.66 -9.80 -46.89
CA GLU A 186 -6.75 -9.95 -45.76
C GLU A 186 -7.21 -9.10 -44.57
N PRO A 187 -7.12 -9.63 -43.33
CA PRO A 187 -7.42 -8.87 -42.11
C PRO A 187 -6.63 -7.56 -42.05
N GLN A 188 -7.33 -6.46 -41.74
CA GLN A 188 -6.69 -5.16 -41.51
C GLN A 188 -6.33 -5.07 -40.03
N LEU A 189 -5.03 -5.00 -39.73
CA LEU A 189 -4.50 -4.99 -38.37
C LEU A 189 -3.89 -3.64 -38.03
N ALA A 190 -4.13 -3.17 -36.81
CA ALA A 190 -3.46 -1.98 -36.29
C ALA A 190 -1.95 -2.24 -36.05
N PRO A 191 -1.11 -1.19 -36.05
CA PRO A 191 0.31 -1.33 -35.70
C PRO A 191 0.51 -2.03 -34.35
N GLY A 192 1.39 -3.03 -34.29
CA GLY A 192 1.68 -3.81 -33.08
C GLY A 192 0.68 -4.96 -32.80
N VAL A 193 -0.30 -5.16 -33.69
CA VAL A 193 -1.20 -6.31 -33.65
C VAL A 193 -0.71 -7.38 -34.62
N GLU A 194 -0.67 -8.62 -34.15
CA GLU A 194 -0.25 -9.77 -34.94
C GLU A 194 -1.32 -10.86 -34.92
N MET A 195 -1.61 -11.45 -36.07
CA MET A 195 -2.43 -12.66 -36.16
C MET A 195 -1.52 -13.89 -36.10
N VAL A 196 -1.64 -14.65 -35.01
CA VAL A 196 -0.87 -15.88 -34.78
C VAL A 196 -1.70 -17.07 -35.25
N PRO A 197 -1.24 -17.83 -36.27
CA PRO A 197 -1.98 -18.98 -36.80
C PRO A 197 -2.30 -20.00 -35.70
N ARG A 198 -3.49 -20.62 -35.78
CA ARG A 198 -3.87 -21.72 -34.89
C ARG A 198 -2.99 -22.92 -35.21
N SER A 199 -2.13 -23.34 -34.27
CA SER A 199 -1.28 -24.53 -34.48
C SER A 199 -2.15 -25.76 -34.74
N ALA A 200 -2.01 -26.38 -35.92
CA ALA A 200 -2.68 -27.64 -36.25
C ALA A 200 -2.11 -28.77 -35.37
N GLY A 201 -2.72 -29.02 -34.21
CA GLY A 201 -2.37 -30.13 -33.33
C GLY A 201 -2.40 -29.78 -31.83
N ALA A 202 -3.58 -29.74 -31.24
CA ALA A 202 -3.76 -29.92 -29.79
C ALA A 202 -5.20 -30.35 -29.50
N GLY A 203 -5.58 -31.53 -30.00
CA GLY A 203 -6.64 -32.29 -29.35
C GLY A 203 -6.11 -32.80 -27.99
N ALA A 204 -7.02 -32.85 -27.01
CA ALA A 204 -6.91 -33.44 -25.68
C ALA A 204 -6.42 -32.53 -24.54
N GLY A 205 -7.36 -32.15 -23.66
CA GLY A 205 -7.09 -32.04 -22.22
C GLY A 205 -7.76 -30.88 -21.47
N VAL A 206 -9.09 -30.79 -21.43
CA VAL A 206 -9.75 -30.19 -20.25
C VAL A 206 -10.05 -31.33 -19.28
N GLY A 207 -9.39 -31.30 -18.12
CA GLY A 207 -9.48 -32.33 -17.10
C GLY A 207 -10.88 -32.43 -16.50
N GLY A 208 -11.58 -33.52 -16.79
CA GLY A 208 -12.70 -33.98 -15.98
C GLY A 208 -12.19 -34.60 -14.68
N GLY A 209 -12.40 -33.91 -13.56
CA GLY A 209 -12.39 -34.53 -12.23
C GLY A 209 -13.80 -35.04 -11.88
N PRO A 210 -13.96 -36.24 -11.29
CA PRO A 210 -15.27 -36.83 -11.05
C PRO A 210 -15.88 -36.37 -9.71
N GLY A 211 -17.17 -36.03 -9.74
CA GLY A 211 -18.04 -35.81 -8.56
C GLY A 211 -18.84 -34.51 -8.69
N ALA A 212 -20.15 -34.44 -8.50
CA ALA A 212 -21.12 -35.38 -7.99
C ALA A 212 -22.49 -35.09 -8.61
N VAL A 213 -23.31 -36.14 -8.69
CA VAL A 213 -24.66 -36.15 -9.22
C VAL A 213 -25.60 -35.37 -8.30
N GLY A 214 -26.27 -34.35 -8.83
CA GLY A 214 -27.41 -33.67 -8.22
C GLY A 214 -28.50 -33.50 -9.26
N ALA A 215 -29.55 -34.30 -9.16
CA ALA A 215 -30.63 -34.42 -10.13
C ALA A 215 -31.56 -33.19 -10.13
N GLY A 216 -31.90 -32.73 -11.34
CA GLY A 216 -32.96 -31.78 -11.64
C GLY A 216 -33.10 -31.65 -13.16
N GLN A 217 -33.93 -32.53 -13.75
CA GLN A 217 -34.09 -32.67 -15.20
C GLN A 217 -34.80 -31.46 -15.82
N ALA A 218 -34.09 -30.73 -16.69
CA ALA A 218 -34.65 -30.18 -17.92
C ALA A 218 -34.10 -31.00 -19.09
N ALA A 219 -34.92 -31.24 -20.11
CA ALA A 219 -34.59 -32.10 -21.24
C ALA A 219 -33.27 -31.68 -21.91
N PRO A 220 -32.43 -32.64 -22.37
CA PRO A 220 -31.23 -32.30 -23.08
C PRO A 220 -31.62 -31.72 -24.45
N LEU A 221 -31.36 -30.42 -24.64
CA LEU A 221 -31.22 -29.85 -25.98
C LEU A 221 -30.19 -30.70 -26.74
N ALA A 222 -30.43 -30.91 -28.04
CA ALA A 222 -29.59 -31.71 -28.91
C ALA A 222 -28.10 -31.47 -28.66
N GLN A 223 -27.29 -32.54 -28.68
CA GLN A 223 -25.85 -32.47 -28.47
C GLN A 223 -25.25 -31.35 -29.33
N SER A 224 -24.83 -30.25 -28.69
CA SER A 224 -24.13 -29.16 -29.35
C SER A 224 -22.89 -29.70 -30.07
N PRO A 225 -22.60 -29.29 -31.30
CA PRO A 225 -21.31 -29.58 -31.92
C PRO A 225 -20.20 -29.06 -31.00
N ALA A 226 -19.13 -29.85 -30.84
CA ALA A 226 -17.98 -29.44 -30.05
C ALA A 226 -17.38 -28.17 -30.67
N PHE A 227 -17.07 -27.19 -29.81
CA PHE A 227 -16.61 -25.83 -30.16
C PHE A 227 -15.26 -25.72 -30.90
N ASP A 228 -14.70 -26.83 -31.38
CA ASP A 228 -13.39 -26.89 -32.02
C ASP A 228 -13.41 -26.43 -33.51
N GLU A 229 -14.57 -26.08 -34.08
CA GLU A 229 -14.70 -25.66 -35.49
C GLU A 229 -14.96 -24.16 -35.73
N LEU A 230 -15.30 -23.37 -34.69
CA LEU A 230 -15.68 -21.95 -34.82
C LEU A 230 -14.59 -21.03 -34.28
N SER A 231 -13.77 -20.40 -35.14
CA SER A 231 -12.82 -19.39 -34.67
C SER A 231 -12.30 -18.46 -35.76
N LEU A 232 -11.76 -17.32 -35.32
CA LEU A 232 -10.82 -16.49 -36.07
C LEU A 232 -9.76 -17.34 -36.80
N PRO A 233 -9.15 -16.83 -37.89
CA PRO A 233 -8.07 -17.52 -38.61
C PRO A 233 -6.86 -17.87 -37.73
N GLY A 234 -6.74 -17.18 -36.60
CA GLY A 234 -5.74 -17.41 -35.58
C GLY A 234 -6.10 -16.65 -34.30
N LYS A 235 -5.14 -16.58 -33.38
CA LYS A 235 -5.24 -15.76 -32.16
C LYS A 235 -4.63 -14.40 -32.44
N LEU A 236 -5.31 -13.34 -32.05
CA LEU A 236 -4.71 -12.01 -32.08
C LEU A 236 -3.79 -11.85 -30.87
N LYS A 237 -2.58 -11.38 -31.13
CA LYS A 237 -1.66 -10.86 -30.13
C LYS A 237 -1.67 -9.35 -30.26
N ILE A 238 -1.95 -8.67 -29.15
CA ILE A 238 -2.18 -7.23 -29.09
C ILE A 238 -1.01 -6.64 -28.31
N HIS A 239 -0.28 -5.71 -28.92
CA HIS A 239 0.68 -4.84 -28.26
C HIS A 239 0.52 -3.44 -28.85
N VAL A 240 -0.34 -2.64 -28.23
CA VAL A 240 -0.71 -1.32 -28.76
C VAL A 240 -0.46 -0.24 -27.73
N GLU A 241 -0.23 0.99 -28.20
CA GLU A 241 -0.11 2.18 -27.38
C GLU A 241 -1.21 3.16 -27.81
N PRO A 242 -2.44 3.02 -27.28
CA PRO A 242 -3.58 3.84 -27.72
C PRO A 242 -3.38 5.33 -27.42
N ILE A 243 -2.58 5.62 -26.39
CA ILE A 243 -2.19 6.95 -25.88
C ILE A 243 -0.73 6.88 -25.41
N ASP A 244 0.04 7.94 -25.62
CA ASP A 244 1.46 8.03 -25.22
C ASP A 244 1.69 7.65 -23.74
N GLY A 245 2.56 6.67 -23.53
CA GLY A 245 2.94 6.13 -22.22
C GLY A 245 1.98 5.08 -21.64
N VAL A 246 0.92 4.70 -22.35
CA VAL A 246 -0.04 3.66 -21.97
C VAL A 246 0.01 2.49 -22.95
N THR A 247 0.64 1.40 -22.55
CA THR A 247 0.71 0.17 -23.33
C THR A 247 -0.39 -0.80 -22.94
N VAL A 248 -1.06 -1.37 -23.93
CA VAL A 248 -2.02 -2.45 -23.78
C VAL A 248 -1.46 -3.71 -24.43
N ASP A 249 -1.21 -4.70 -23.59
CA ASP A 249 -0.76 -6.03 -23.97
C ASP A 249 -1.93 -7.00 -23.86
N GLY A 250 -2.09 -7.89 -24.83
CA GLY A 250 -3.17 -8.86 -24.74
C GLY A 250 -3.14 -9.97 -25.77
N THR A 251 -4.06 -10.90 -25.59
CA THR A 251 -4.39 -11.92 -26.57
C THR A 251 -5.89 -12.01 -26.71
N LEU A 252 -6.40 -12.17 -27.92
CA LEU A 252 -7.82 -12.40 -28.17
C LEU A 252 -7.97 -13.59 -29.11
N ASP A 253 -8.82 -14.52 -28.70
CA ASP A 253 -9.31 -15.63 -29.51
C ASP A 253 -10.84 -15.57 -29.47
N PHE A 254 -11.48 -15.64 -30.63
CA PHE A 254 -12.91 -15.38 -30.75
C PHE A 254 -13.50 -16.30 -31.82
N GLY A 255 -14.75 -16.72 -31.62
CA GLY A 255 -15.53 -17.43 -32.61
C GLY A 255 -17.01 -17.11 -32.48
N ALA A 256 -17.73 -17.09 -33.59
CA ALA A 256 -19.16 -16.82 -33.62
C ALA A 256 -19.87 -17.57 -34.74
N GLY A 257 -21.14 -17.90 -34.52
CA GLY A 257 -22.06 -18.45 -35.51
C GLY A 257 -23.46 -17.88 -35.29
N CYS A 258 -24.21 -17.73 -36.37
CA CYS A 258 -25.50 -17.06 -36.36
C CYS A 258 -26.53 -17.78 -37.23
N GLY A 259 -27.74 -17.89 -36.68
CA GLY A 259 -28.97 -18.15 -37.40
C GLY A 259 -29.71 -16.84 -37.66
N LEU A 260 -30.32 -16.75 -38.84
CA LEU A 260 -31.14 -15.64 -39.27
C LEU A 260 -32.38 -16.16 -39.99
N THR A 261 -33.55 -15.65 -39.62
CA THR A 261 -34.80 -15.96 -40.31
C THR A 261 -35.69 -14.73 -40.34
N GLY A 262 -36.54 -14.64 -41.35
CA GLY A 262 -37.43 -13.50 -41.49
C GLY A 262 -38.26 -13.57 -42.75
N GLY A 263 -39.15 -12.61 -42.90
CA GLY A 263 -40.00 -12.56 -44.07
C GLY A 263 -40.94 -11.38 -44.12
N VAL A 264 -41.63 -11.28 -45.25
CA VAL A 264 -42.70 -10.32 -45.51
C VAL A 264 -43.97 -11.08 -45.91
N GLY A 265 -45.14 -10.58 -45.51
CA GLY A 265 -46.44 -11.19 -45.81
C GLY A 265 -46.87 -12.35 -44.90
N GLY A 266 -48.10 -12.85 -45.10
CA GLY A 266 -48.75 -13.85 -44.23
C GLY A 266 -49.71 -13.21 -43.20
N SER A 267 -49.67 -13.67 -41.94
CA SER A 267 -50.42 -13.07 -40.81
C SER A 267 -49.75 -11.80 -40.24
N ASP A 268 -48.49 -11.57 -40.60
CA ASP A 268 -47.67 -10.44 -40.14
C ASP A 268 -47.22 -9.61 -41.35
N VAL A 269 -47.12 -8.29 -41.18
CA VAL A 269 -46.67 -7.38 -42.25
C VAL A 269 -45.18 -7.60 -42.57
N ALA A 270 -44.37 -7.81 -41.53
CA ALA A 270 -42.97 -8.20 -41.60
C ALA A 270 -42.51 -8.74 -40.25
N TRP A 271 -41.55 -9.66 -40.27
CA TRP A 271 -40.94 -10.22 -39.07
C TRP A 271 -39.49 -10.62 -39.35
N PHE A 272 -38.70 -10.66 -38.29
CA PHE A 272 -37.29 -10.98 -38.32
C PHE A 272 -36.86 -11.58 -37.01
N GLU A 273 -35.95 -12.52 -37.08
CA GLU A 273 -35.35 -13.16 -35.92
C GLU A 273 -33.90 -13.51 -36.23
N PHE A 274 -33.06 -13.33 -35.23
CA PHE A 274 -31.72 -13.85 -35.23
C PHE A 274 -31.45 -14.55 -33.90
N SER A 275 -30.59 -15.55 -33.97
CA SER A 275 -30.02 -16.18 -32.80
C SER A 275 -28.58 -16.50 -33.07
N CYS A 276 -27.69 -16.09 -32.18
CA CYS A 276 -26.27 -16.23 -32.36
C CYS A 276 -25.63 -16.78 -31.10
N ARG A 277 -24.56 -17.53 -31.34
CA ARG A 277 -23.69 -18.05 -30.30
C ARG A 277 -22.27 -17.60 -30.60
N ALA A 278 -21.62 -17.03 -29.60
CA ALA A 278 -20.24 -16.59 -29.70
C ALA A 278 -19.46 -17.05 -28.48
N TRP A 279 -18.15 -17.16 -28.64
CA TRP A 279 -17.25 -17.36 -27.52
C TRP A 279 -16.03 -16.49 -27.70
N GLU A 280 -15.45 -16.11 -26.57
CA GLU A 280 -14.29 -15.25 -26.47
C GLU A 280 -13.33 -15.83 -25.44
N LYS A 281 -12.03 -15.81 -25.75
CA LYS A 281 -10.98 -15.95 -24.76
C LYS A 281 -10.00 -14.80 -24.92
N ALA A 282 -10.06 -13.86 -23.97
CA ALA A 282 -9.19 -12.72 -23.94
C ALA A 282 -8.24 -12.73 -22.74
N GLY A 283 -7.07 -12.16 -22.94
CA GLY A 283 -6.18 -11.71 -21.89
C GLY A 283 -5.86 -10.26 -22.17
N LEU A 284 -6.08 -9.39 -21.18
CA LEU A 284 -5.78 -7.97 -21.29
C LEU A 284 -4.91 -7.57 -20.10
N ALA A 285 -3.82 -6.89 -20.39
CA ALA A 285 -2.96 -6.24 -19.42
C ALA A 285 -2.71 -4.80 -19.86
N VAL A 286 -2.86 -3.87 -18.93
CA VAL A 286 -2.64 -2.44 -19.16
C VAL A 286 -1.46 -2.01 -18.31
N ARG A 287 -0.51 -1.33 -18.96
CA ARG A 287 0.66 -0.72 -18.35
C ARG A 287 0.64 0.77 -18.62
N SER A 288 0.73 1.58 -17.57
CA SER A 288 0.88 3.03 -17.70
C SER A 288 2.16 3.50 -17.03
N THR A 289 2.86 4.42 -17.69
CA THR A 289 4.04 5.12 -17.16
C THR A 289 3.83 6.63 -17.02
N THR A 290 2.68 7.14 -17.49
CA THR A 290 2.31 8.56 -17.51
C THR A 290 1.23 8.87 -16.46
N THR A 291 1.26 10.09 -15.91
CA THR A 291 0.30 10.58 -14.91
C THR A 291 -0.61 11.65 -15.48
N GLY A 292 -1.90 11.61 -15.15
CA GLY A 292 -2.86 12.68 -15.45
C GLY A 292 -3.59 12.59 -16.79
N VAL A 293 -3.48 11.48 -17.53
CA VAL A 293 -4.26 11.28 -18.76
C VAL A 293 -5.72 10.96 -18.37
N LYS A 294 -6.65 11.83 -18.79
CA LYS A 294 -8.09 11.56 -18.79
C LYS A 294 -8.57 11.62 -20.23
N GLU A 295 -8.59 10.48 -20.90
CA GLU A 295 -9.20 10.36 -22.22
C GLU A 295 -9.98 9.05 -22.29
N SER A 296 -11.22 9.15 -22.77
CA SER A 296 -11.94 7.98 -23.27
C SER A 296 -11.64 7.90 -24.77
N LYS A 297 -10.92 6.87 -25.18
CA LYS A 297 -10.51 6.69 -26.58
C LYS A 297 -10.76 5.25 -27.00
N SER A 298 -11.51 5.08 -28.08
CA SER A 298 -11.68 3.79 -28.76
C SER A 298 -10.57 3.63 -29.79
N TYR A 299 -9.83 2.52 -29.70
CA TYR A 299 -8.75 2.19 -30.62
C TYR A 299 -9.16 0.96 -31.45
N PRO A 300 -9.29 1.08 -32.79
CA PRO A 300 -9.56 -0.07 -33.65
C PRO A 300 -8.32 -0.98 -33.69
N VAL A 301 -8.48 -2.24 -33.30
CA VAL A 301 -7.41 -3.24 -33.21
C VAL A 301 -7.34 -4.06 -34.50
N ALA A 302 -8.49 -4.54 -34.97
CA ALA A 302 -8.57 -5.34 -36.18
C ALA A 302 -9.94 -5.20 -36.85
N LEU A 303 -9.95 -5.22 -38.18
CA LEU A 303 -11.13 -5.38 -39.03
C LEU A 303 -10.94 -6.63 -39.89
N ILE A 304 -11.85 -7.60 -39.76
CA ILE A 304 -11.77 -8.89 -40.42
C ILE A 304 -12.98 -9.03 -41.35
N PRO A 305 -12.78 -8.82 -42.66
CA PRO A 305 -13.87 -8.86 -43.63
C PRO A 305 -14.15 -10.29 -44.11
N PHE A 306 -15.37 -10.77 -43.91
CA PHE A 306 -15.82 -12.07 -44.40
C PHE A 306 -16.51 -11.94 -45.76
N THR A 307 -16.63 -13.07 -46.47
CA THR A 307 -17.33 -13.16 -47.76
C THR A 307 -18.81 -12.90 -47.58
N ALA A 308 -19.38 -12.14 -48.52
CA ALA A 308 -20.82 -11.92 -48.56
C ALA A 308 -21.55 -13.21 -48.94
N PHE A 309 -22.66 -13.50 -48.27
CA PHE A 309 -23.44 -14.70 -48.50
C PHE A 309 -24.79 -14.37 -49.17
N PRO A 310 -25.06 -14.91 -50.37
CA PRO A 310 -26.34 -14.75 -51.04
C PRO A 310 -27.38 -15.71 -50.47
N VAL A 311 -28.55 -15.18 -50.14
CA VAL A 311 -29.67 -15.89 -49.52
C VAL A 311 -30.88 -15.81 -50.45
N PRO A 312 -31.27 -16.91 -51.09
CA PRO A 312 -32.41 -16.90 -52.00
C PRO A 312 -33.74 -16.83 -51.22
N ILE A 313 -34.58 -15.89 -51.62
CA ILE A 313 -36.00 -15.76 -51.25
C ILE A 313 -36.81 -16.00 -52.53
N GLY A 314 -36.84 -17.27 -52.96
CA GLY A 314 -37.25 -17.62 -54.32
C GLY A 314 -36.32 -16.95 -55.34
N PRO A 315 -36.83 -16.12 -56.26
CA PRO A 315 -36.01 -15.45 -57.27
C PRO A 315 -35.24 -14.23 -56.73
N VAL A 316 -35.67 -13.61 -55.63
CA VAL A 316 -34.92 -12.48 -55.02
C VAL A 316 -33.74 -13.04 -54.23
N VAL A 317 -32.57 -12.42 -54.33
CA VAL A 317 -31.37 -12.81 -53.58
C VAL A 317 -31.03 -11.69 -52.59
N VAL A 318 -31.08 -12.01 -51.29
CA VAL A 318 -30.58 -11.13 -50.22
C VAL A 318 -29.13 -11.43 -49.97
N VAL A 319 -28.27 -10.43 -50.15
CA VAL A 319 -26.85 -10.58 -49.87
C VAL A 319 -26.56 -10.02 -48.49
N VAL A 320 -25.98 -10.83 -47.61
CA VAL A 320 -25.54 -10.38 -46.29
C VAL A 320 -24.01 -10.32 -46.28
N VAL A 321 -23.49 -9.17 -45.88
CA VAL A 321 -22.06 -8.88 -45.75
C VAL A 321 -21.71 -8.95 -44.27
N VAL A 322 -20.60 -9.58 -43.94
CA VAL A 322 -20.16 -9.76 -42.55
C VAL A 322 -18.77 -9.20 -42.35
N ASP A 323 -18.64 -8.33 -41.37
CA ASP A 323 -17.37 -7.77 -40.94
C ASP A 323 -17.23 -7.95 -39.43
N MET A 324 -16.07 -8.36 -38.94
CA MET A 324 -15.77 -8.39 -37.51
C MET A 324 -14.85 -7.23 -37.15
N LEU A 325 -15.32 -6.37 -36.25
CA LEU A 325 -14.57 -5.24 -35.73
C LEU A 325 -14.14 -5.52 -34.29
N ILE A 326 -12.86 -5.36 -34.02
CA ILE A 326 -12.29 -5.51 -32.67
C ILE A 326 -11.75 -4.16 -32.24
N THR A 327 -12.20 -3.68 -31.09
CA THR A 327 -11.76 -2.40 -30.51
C THR A 327 -11.30 -2.57 -29.08
N VAL A 328 -10.44 -1.67 -28.63
CA VAL A 328 -10.10 -1.50 -27.22
C VAL A 328 -10.43 -0.06 -26.84
N ASP A 329 -11.33 0.08 -25.88
CA ASP A 329 -11.69 1.36 -25.29
C ASP A 329 -10.97 1.48 -23.96
N LEU A 330 -10.22 2.56 -23.78
CA LEU A 330 -9.64 2.93 -22.48
C LEU A 330 -10.49 4.04 -21.85
N ASP A 331 -10.70 3.97 -20.54
CA ASP A 331 -11.37 5.01 -19.77
C ASP A 331 -10.71 5.20 -18.40
N GLY A 332 -10.73 6.42 -17.87
CA GLY A 332 -10.28 6.71 -16.50
C GLY A 332 -9.08 7.65 -16.38
N THR A 333 -8.60 7.78 -15.14
CA THR A 333 -7.51 8.63 -14.70
C THR A 333 -6.45 7.80 -13.99
N VAL A 334 -5.22 7.85 -14.52
CA VAL A 334 -4.05 7.19 -13.92
C VAL A 334 -3.13 8.24 -13.32
N HIS A 335 -2.83 8.15 -12.01
CA HIS A 335 -1.91 9.07 -11.33
C HIS A 335 -0.56 8.44 -10.94
N ALA A 336 -0.25 7.21 -11.39
CA ALA A 336 1.01 6.53 -11.10
C ALA A 336 1.37 5.45 -12.15
N THR A 337 2.55 4.83 -11.99
CA THR A 337 2.89 3.60 -12.72
C THR A 337 1.93 2.50 -12.30
N LEU A 338 1.28 1.88 -13.27
CA LEU A 338 0.19 0.92 -13.07
C LEU A 338 0.41 -0.27 -14.00
N GLU A 339 0.36 -1.48 -13.47
CA GLU A 339 0.24 -2.71 -14.25
C GLU A 339 -0.89 -3.56 -13.67
N TYR A 340 -1.92 -3.84 -14.47
CA TYR A 340 -3.02 -4.73 -14.10
C TYR A 340 -3.49 -5.51 -15.32
N GLY A 341 -4.11 -6.66 -15.08
CA GLY A 341 -4.73 -7.41 -16.16
C GLY A 341 -5.62 -8.54 -15.67
N ALA A 342 -6.38 -9.10 -16.61
CA ALA A 342 -7.18 -10.28 -16.39
C ALA A 342 -7.16 -11.17 -17.63
N THR A 343 -7.31 -12.46 -17.42
CA THR A 343 -7.72 -13.38 -18.48
C THR A 343 -9.17 -13.75 -18.26
N GLN A 344 -9.95 -13.78 -19.34
CA GLN A 344 -11.36 -14.05 -19.35
C GLN A 344 -11.65 -15.05 -20.47
N SER A 345 -12.49 -16.03 -20.16
CA SER A 345 -13.15 -16.89 -21.13
C SER A 345 -14.64 -16.64 -21.00
N THR A 346 -15.34 -16.39 -22.09
CA THR A 346 -16.76 -16.08 -22.08
C THR A 346 -17.46 -16.81 -23.21
N GLU A 347 -18.57 -17.44 -22.90
CA GLU A 347 -19.49 -18.01 -23.87
C GLU A 347 -20.81 -17.22 -23.82
N VAL A 348 -21.34 -16.97 -25.01
CA VAL A 348 -22.43 -16.05 -25.25
C VAL A 348 -23.47 -16.75 -26.09
N THR A 349 -24.72 -16.68 -25.65
CA THR A 349 -25.88 -16.98 -26.50
C THR A 349 -26.83 -15.79 -26.44
N THR A 350 -27.26 -15.29 -27.60
CA THR A 350 -28.25 -14.22 -27.69
C THR A 350 -29.23 -14.51 -28.81
N GLY A 351 -30.49 -14.23 -28.56
CA GLY A 351 -31.53 -14.29 -29.58
C GLY A 351 -32.44 -13.08 -29.46
N LEU A 352 -32.85 -12.57 -30.61
CA LEU A 352 -33.90 -11.57 -30.69
C LEU A 352 -34.87 -11.94 -31.81
N ARG A 353 -36.15 -11.76 -31.52
CA ARG A 353 -37.24 -11.89 -32.45
C ARG A 353 -38.07 -10.61 -32.40
N TYR A 354 -38.40 -10.10 -33.57
CA TYR A 354 -39.26 -8.94 -33.75
C TYR A 354 -40.33 -9.24 -34.78
N SER A 355 -41.57 -8.92 -34.46
CA SER A 355 -42.64 -8.84 -35.45
C SER A 355 -43.50 -7.61 -35.23
N ILE A 356 -44.05 -7.07 -36.33
CA ILE A 356 -44.90 -5.87 -36.27
C ILE A 356 -46.15 -6.10 -35.40
N THR A 357 -46.64 -7.34 -35.34
CA THR A 357 -47.87 -7.74 -34.63
C THR A 357 -47.60 -8.25 -33.22
N GLY A 358 -46.45 -8.89 -32.98
CA GLY A 358 -46.08 -9.57 -31.73
C GLY A 358 -45.06 -8.82 -30.88
N GLY A 359 -44.48 -7.73 -31.37
CA GLY A 359 -43.52 -6.93 -30.62
C GLY A 359 -42.13 -7.56 -30.56
N LEU A 360 -41.38 -7.23 -29.50
CA LEU A 360 -40.01 -7.65 -29.27
C LEU A 360 -39.97 -8.82 -28.28
N ASP A 361 -39.25 -9.88 -28.64
CA ASP A 361 -39.02 -11.08 -27.85
C ASP A 361 -37.52 -11.40 -27.82
N HIS A 362 -36.98 -11.87 -26.69
CA HIS A 362 -35.52 -11.92 -26.49
C HIS A 362 -35.05 -13.06 -25.57
N THR A 363 -33.80 -13.48 -25.78
CA THR A 363 -33.07 -14.35 -24.86
C THR A 363 -31.59 -13.96 -24.80
N GLY A 364 -30.99 -14.12 -23.63
CA GLY A 364 -29.56 -13.85 -23.45
C GLY A 364 -28.96 -14.66 -22.32
N SER A 365 -27.83 -15.30 -22.58
CA SER A 365 -27.01 -15.92 -21.55
C SER A 365 -25.53 -15.64 -21.77
N VAL A 366 -24.84 -15.45 -20.65
CA VAL A 366 -23.40 -15.22 -20.57
C VAL A 366 -22.85 -16.14 -19.49
N ASP A 367 -21.96 -17.04 -19.88
CA ASP A 367 -21.13 -17.81 -18.95
C ASP A 367 -19.69 -17.29 -19.06
N SER A 368 -19.05 -17.00 -17.92
CA SER A 368 -17.69 -16.46 -17.92
C SER A 368 -16.85 -16.98 -16.77
N ASN A 369 -15.57 -17.22 -17.05
CA ASN A 369 -14.56 -17.58 -16.07
C ASN A 369 -13.32 -16.71 -16.26
N GLY A 370 -12.73 -16.21 -15.18
CA GLY A 370 -11.53 -15.38 -15.25
C GLY A 370 -10.41 -15.78 -14.30
N LEU A 371 -9.17 -15.48 -14.69
CA LEU A 371 -7.96 -15.72 -13.90
C LEU A 371 -7.14 -14.44 -13.71
N LYS A 372 -6.57 -14.32 -12.52
CA LYS A 372 -5.78 -13.19 -12.02
C LYS A 372 -4.47 -13.01 -12.79
N LEU A 373 -4.10 -11.75 -13.06
CA LEU A 373 -2.71 -11.34 -13.28
C LEU A 373 -2.20 -10.52 -12.07
N PRO A 374 -0.88 -10.49 -11.80
CA PRO A 374 -0.30 -9.68 -10.72
C PRO A 374 -0.59 -8.20 -10.94
N THR A 375 -0.74 -7.43 -9.85
CA THR A 375 -1.00 -5.99 -9.89
C THR A 375 0.02 -5.26 -9.03
N VAL A 376 0.62 -4.20 -9.57
CA VAL A 376 1.51 -3.28 -8.86
C VAL A 376 0.92 -1.87 -8.96
N LEU A 377 0.79 -1.18 -7.83
CA LEU A 377 0.23 0.17 -7.73
C LEU A 377 1.17 1.12 -7.01
N GLY A 378 1.42 2.28 -7.63
CA GLY A 378 2.24 3.35 -7.04
C GLY A 378 1.46 4.58 -6.57
N GLY A 379 0.12 4.64 -6.68
CA GLY A 379 -0.68 5.82 -6.32
C GLY A 379 -2.19 5.67 -6.55
N ASP A 380 -2.95 6.77 -6.42
CA ASP A 380 -4.40 6.80 -6.69
C ASP A 380 -4.69 6.39 -8.14
N VAL A 381 -5.68 5.52 -8.33
CA VAL A 381 -6.07 4.99 -9.63
C VAL A 381 -7.58 4.87 -9.74
N SER A 382 -8.10 5.29 -10.90
CA SER A 382 -9.43 4.91 -11.36
C SER A 382 -9.31 4.69 -12.86
N ALA A 383 -9.01 3.46 -13.27
CA ALA A 383 -8.78 3.12 -14.67
C ALA A 383 -9.64 1.93 -15.07
N GLY A 384 -10.10 1.96 -16.31
CA GLY A 384 -10.90 0.93 -16.95
C GLY A 384 -10.38 0.67 -18.34
N ALA A 385 -10.41 -0.60 -18.73
CA ALA A 385 -10.19 -0.98 -20.11
C ALA A 385 -11.32 -1.92 -20.53
N VAL A 386 -11.84 -1.71 -21.74
CA VAL A 386 -12.90 -2.49 -22.34
C VAL A 386 -12.40 -3.01 -23.68
N GLY A 387 -12.24 -4.32 -23.79
CA GLY A 387 -12.10 -4.96 -25.10
C GLY A 387 -13.49 -5.23 -25.66
N ARG A 388 -13.71 -4.94 -26.96
CA ARG A 388 -14.92 -5.31 -27.67
C ARG A 388 -14.58 -6.11 -28.93
N ALA A 389 -15.37 -7.15 -29.18
CA ALA A 389 -15.38 -7.87 -30.44
C ALA A 389 -16.82 -7.84 -30.97
N GLU A 390 -17.04 -7.20 -32.10
CA GLU A 390 -18.35 -6.98 -32.70
C GLU A 390 -18.42 -7.61 -34.10
N LEU A 391 -19.35 -8.53 -34.29
CA LEU A 391 -19.72 -9.07 -35.59
C LEU A 391 -20.82 -8.19 -36.19
N ARG A 392 -20.54 -7.52 -37.30
CA ARG A 392 -21.46 -6.65 -38.03
C ARG A 392 -21.96 -7.38 -39.26
N LEU A 393 -23.27 -7.57 -39.35
CA LEU A 393 -23.96 -8.20 -40.45
C LEU A 393 -24.83 -7.16 -41.13
N SER A 394 -24.47 -6.75 -42.35
CA SER A 394 -25.23 -5.76 -43.13
C SER A 394 -25.88 -6.43 -44.33
N ALA A 395 -27.11 -6.03 -44.68
CA ALA A 395 -27.69 -6.46 -45.94
C ALA A 395 -27.27 -5.48 -47.04
N TYR A 396 -26.78 -6.05 -48.14
CA TYR A 396 -26.27 -5.32 -49.29
C TYR A 396 -25.19 -4.28 -48.97
N GLY A 397 -24.48 -4.45 -47.86
CA GLY A 397 -23.44 -3.52 -47.40
C GLY A 397 -23.97 -2.17 -46.89
N VAL A 398 -25.29 -2.00 -46.75
CA VAL A 398 -25.87 -0.73 -46.34
C VAL A 398 -26.08 -0.72 -44.83
N LEU A 399 -26.96 -1.55 -44.28
CA LEU A 399 -27.25 -1.56 -42.83
C LEU A 399 -27.79 -2.94 -42.40
N GLY A 400 -27.61 -3.32 -41.13
CA GLY A 400 -28.14 -4.57 -40.59
C GLY A 400 -27.95 -4.74 -39.09
N PHE A 401 -27.62 -5.93 -38.61
CA PHE A 401 -27.50 -6.26 -37.19
C PHE A 401 -26.04 -6.43 -36.78
N GLY A 402 -25.72 -6.06 -35.54
CA GLY A 402 -24.42 -6.22 -34.93
C GLY A 402 -24.55 -7.05 -33.66
N ILE A 403 -23.59 -7.91 -33.37
CA ILE A 403 -23.53 -8.66 -32.11
C ILE A 403 -22.13 -8.52 -31.57
N GLY A 404 -22.04 -7.95 -30.38
CA GLY A 404 -20.80 -7.72 -29.69
C GLY A 404 -20.69 -8.50 -28.39
N ALA A 405 -19.47 -8.93 -28.10
CA ALA A 405 -19.04 -9.25 -26.75
C ALA A 405 -18.14 -8.12 -26.25
N GLU A 406 -18.21 -7.83 -24.95
CA GLU A 406 -17.29 -6.91 -24.29
C GLU A 406 -16.73 -7.52 -23.00
N ALA A 407 -15.43 -7.32 -22.81
CA ALA A 407 -14.70 -7.69 -21.61
C ALA A 407 -14.20 -6.40 -20.95
N ARG A 408 -14.60 -6.15 -19.72
CA ARG A 408 -14.25 -4.96 -18.95
C ARG A 408 -13.38 -5.34 -17.77
N VAL A 409 -12.27 -4.63 -17.59
CA VAL A 409 -11.44 -4.71 -16.38
C VAL A 409 -11.30 -3.30 -15.82
N GLY A 410 -11.69 -3.14 -14.56
CA GLY A 410 -11.63 -1.88 -13.84
C GLY A 410 -10.76 -1.98 -12.59
N ILE A 411 -9.98 -0.96 -12.31
CA ILE A 411 -9.24 -0.82 -11.06
C ILE A 411 -9.54 0.54 -10.45
N VAL A 412 -9.96 0.51 -9.18
CA VAL A 412 -10.20 1.70 -8.37
C VAL A 412 -9.43 1.55 -7.07
N GLY A 413 -8.73 2.59 -6.64
CA GLY A 413 -7.95 2.52 -5.41
C GLY A 413 -7.07 3.73 -5.19
N GLY A 414 -6.39 3.74 -4.06
CA GLY A 414 -5.45 4.77 -3.68
C GLY A 414 -4.89 4.61 -2.28
N PRO A 415 -3.77 5.28 -1.96
CA PRO A 415 -3.15 5.30 -0.63
C PRO A 415 -3.99 5.98 0.46
N THR A 416 -5.25 6.35 0.18
CA THR A 416 -6.20 6.87 1.18
C THR A 416 -7.56 6.16 1.14
N GLN A 417 -7.72 5.13 0.29
CA GLN A 417 -9.00 4.44 0.10
C GLN A 417 -9.08 3.12 0.90
N THR A 418 -10.30 2.71 1.26
CA THR A 418 -10.59 1.42 1.87
C THR A 418 -11.64 0.66 1.06
N PRO A 419 -11.33 -0.49 0.42
CA PRO A 419 -10.00 -1.12 0.32
C PRO A 419 -8.98 -0.22 -0.41
N ARG A 420 -7.68 -0.43 -0.14
CA ARG A 420 -6.57 0.32 -0.77
C ARG A 420 -6.67 0.27 -2.28
N TRP A 421 -7.10 -0.87 -2.82
CA TRP A 421 -7.56 -0.97 -4.19
C TRP A 421 -8.49 -2.16 -4.36
N ARG A 422 -9.31 -2.07 -5.40
CA ARG A 422 -10.23 -3.09 -5.86
C ARG A 422 -10.07 -3.23 -7.37
N LEU A 423 -9.85 -4.47 -7.81
CA LEU A 423 -9.84 -4.88 -9.20
C LEU A 423 -11.15 -5.62 -9.50
N THR A 424 -11.91 -5.14 -10.47
CA THR A 424 -13.18 -5.72 -10.91
C THR A 424 -13.09 -6.16 -12.37
N ALA A 425 -13.81 -7.24 -12.70
CA ALA A 425 -14.05 -7.64 -14.08
C ALA A 425 -15.55 -7.69 -14.32
N ASN A 426 -15.97 -7.35 -15.54
CA ASN A 426 -17.33 -7.57 -16.01
C ASN A 426 -17.28 -8.06 -17.46
N ALA A 427 -18.19 -8.95 -17.80
CA ALA A 427 -18.43 -9.42 -19.15
C ALA A 427 -19.81 -8.93 -19.58
N GLY A 428 -19.91 -8.46 -20.80
CA GLY A 428 -21.17 -8.05 -21.39
C GLY A 428 -21.32 -8.60 -22.79
N ILE A 429 -22.57 -8.71 -23.22
CA ILE A 429 -22.93 -8.95 -24.60
C ILE A 429 -23.91 -7.87 -25.02
N TYR A 430 -23.89 -7.52 -26.29
CA TYR A 430 -24.89 -6.62 -26.82
C TYR A 430 -25.27 -6.99 -28.25
N GLY A 431 -26.55 -6.92 -28.56
CA GLY A 431 -27.07 -6.90 -29.91
C GLY A 431 -27.41 -5.47 -30.32
N ARG A 432 -26.97 -5.06 -31.50
CA ARG A 432 -27.43 -3.85 -32.21
C ARG A 432 -28.28 -4.31 -33.37
N ILE A 433 -29.42 -3.68 -33.58
CA ILE A 433 -30.29 -4.03 -34.70
C ILE A 433 -30.65 -2.77 -35.46
N PHE A 434 -30.50 -2.84 -36.78
CA PHE A 434 -31.02 -1.86 -37.70
C PHE A 434 -31.83 -2.55 -38.82
N LEU A 435 -33.13 -2.23 -38.93
CA LEU A 435 -34.06 -2.93 -39.84
C LEU A 435 -34.58 -2.09 -41.03
N GLY A 436 -33.75 -1.27 -41.66
CA GLY A 436 -34.14 -0.49 -42.85
C GLY A 436 -34.61 -1.32 -44.06
N LEU A 437 -34.33 -2.63 -44.10
CA LEU A 437 -34.77 -3.56 -45.16
C LEU A 437 -36.29 -3.77 -45.21
N LEU A 438 -37.03 -3.45 -44.15
CA LEU A 438 -38.46 -3.74 -44.05
C LEU A 438 -39.32 -2.47 -44.14
N GLY A 439 -38.76 -1.35 -44.60
CA GLY A 439 -39.49 -0.08 -44.76
C GLY A 439 -39.77 0.67 -43.46
N TYR A 440 -39.18 0.22 -42.35
CA TYR A 440 -39.23 0.85 -41.04
C TYR A 440 -37.81 0.99 -40.49
N GLU A 441 -37.48 2.16 -39.95
CA GLU A 441 -36.24 2.34 -39.20
C GLU A 441 -36.50 1.92 -37.75
N LEU A 442 -35.97 0.74 -37.38
CA LEU A 442 -35.93 0.27 -36.01
C LEU A 442 -34.48 0.18 -35.60
N THR A 443 -34.11 0.97 -34.60
CA THR A 443 -32.79 0.90 -33.96
C THR A 443 -32.97 0.33 -32.57
N GLY A 444 -32.32 -0.79 -32.30
CA GLY A 444 -32.41 -1.48 -31.02
C GLY A 444 -31.05 -1.81 -30.44
N ARG A 445 -30.90 -1.67 -29.12
CA ARG A 445 -29.79 -2.24 -28.36
C ARG A 445 -30.33 -3.13 -27.26
N VAL A 446 -29.91 -4.37 -27.26
CA VAL A 446 -30.13 -5.30 -26.15
C VAL A 446 -28.79 -5.61 -25.55
N SER A 447 -28.59 -5.35 -24.25
CA SER A 447 -27.35 -5.67 -23.56
C SER A 447 -27.62 -6.59 -22.38
N TYR A 448 -26.76 -7.59 -22.18
CA TYR A 448 -26.74 -8.41 -20.98
C TYR A 448 -25.36 -8.34 -20.35
N HIS A 449 -25.32 -8.16 -19.03
CA HIS A 449 -24.08 -8.17 -18.26
C HIS A 449 -24.10 -9.27 -17.22
N LEU A 450 -22.92 -9.59 -16.69
CA LEU A 450 -22.85 -10.41 -15.49
C LEU A 450 -23.64 -9.73 -14.35
N PRO A 451 -24.37 -10.51 -13.53
CA PRO A 451 -25.13 -9.98 -12.41
C PRO A 451 -24.27 -9.12 -11.46
N GLY A 452 -24.85 -8.05 -10.91
CA GLY A 452 -24.17 -7.19 -9.94
C GLY A 452 -23.11 -6.23 -10.52
N GLY A 453 -23.05 -6.05 -11.84
CA GLY A 453 -22.12 -5.10 -12.47
C GLY A 453 -20.67 -5.58 -12.57
N GLY A 454 -20.45 -6.89 -12.40
CA GLY A 454 -19.14 -7.53 -12.42
C GLY A 454 -18.75 -8.15 -11.08
N TYR A 455 -17.68 -8.93 -11.06
CA TYR A 455 -17.16 -9.56 -9.84
C TYR A 455 -15.82 -8.95 -9.41
N GLU A 456 -15.56 -8.98 -8.11
CA GLU A 456 -14.28 -8.58 -7.55
C GLU A 456 -13.23 -9.66 -7.84
N ILE A 457 -12.22 -9.31 -8.64
CA ILE A 457 -11.10 -10.21 -8.96
C ILE A 457 -10.13 -10.25 -7.77
N ALA A 458 -9.85 -9.07 -7.21
CA ALA A 458 -8.93 -8.92 -6.10
C ALA A 458 -9.19 -7.62 -5.34
N ARG A 459 -8.83 -7.64 -4.06
CA ARG A 459 -8.80 -6.46 -3.19
C ARG A 459 -7.53 -6.47 -2.35
N HIS A 460 -7.05 -5.29 -2.01
CA HIS A 460 -6.04 -5.13 -0.96
C HIS A 460 -6.62 -4.31 0.18
N VAL A 461 -6.55 -4.88 1.38
CA VAL A 461 -7.01 -4.23 2.61
C VAL A 461 -5.81 -3.91 3.47
N ASN A 462 -5.85 -2.78 4.16
CA ASN A 462 -4.78 -2.34 5.05
C ASN A 462 -4.41 -3.43 6.08
N ALA A 463 -3.13 -3.74 6.25
CA ALA A 463 -2.62 -4.65 7.27
C ALA A 463 -2.50 -3.94 8.64
N ALA A 464 -2.04 -4.64 9.69
CA ALA A 464 -1.70 -4.00 10.95
C ALA A 464 -0.17 -4.01 11.12
N PRO A 465 0.43 -3.02 11.80
CA PRO A 465 1.89 -2.94 11.94
C PRO A 465 2.51 -4.17 12.58
N VAL A 466 3.74 -4.50 12.16
CA VAL A 466 4.58 -5.55 12.76
C VAL A 466 5.55 -4.90 13.74
N ILE A 467 5.47 -5.29 15.01
CA ILE A 467 6.33 -4.78 16.10
C ILE A 467 7.48 -5.76 16.34
N HIS A 468 8.70 -5.24 16.38
CA HIS A 468 9.91 -5.94 16.80
C HIS A 468 10.53 -5.22 18.00
N ILE A 469 10.57 -5.89 19.15
CA ILE A 469 11.18 -5.36 20.37
C ILE A 469 12.69 -5.59 20.30
N VAL A 470 13.47 -4.52 20.46
CA VAL A 470 14.93 -4.56 20.49
C VAL A 470 15.43 -4.72 21.93
N TRP A 471 14.80 -4.03 22.88
CA TRP A 471 15.09 -4.15 24.31
C TRP A 471 13.90 -3.58 25.13
N PRO A 472 13.54 -4.17 26.29
CA PRO A 472 14.15 -5.33 26.95
C PRO A 472 13.68 -6.67 26.41
N ASP A 473 14.47 -7.72 26.64
CA ASP A 473 14.01 -9.10 26.47
C ASP A 473 13.03 -9.49 27.60
N PRO A 474 12.04 -10.37 27.34
CA PRO A 474 11.15 -10.86 28.39
C PRO A 474 11.94 -11.49 29.56
N GLY A 475 11.63 -11.08 30.79
CA GLY A 475 12.28 -11.53 32.01
C GLY A 475 13.57 -10.76 32.38
N THR A 476 13.91 -9.70 31.65
CA THR A 476 15.07 -8.85 31.97
C THR A 476 14.95 -8.25 33.38
N VAL A 477 16.08 -8.21 34.10
CA VAL A 477 16.22 -7.49 35.37
C VAL A 477 16.75 -6.09 35.10
N ILE A 478 16.00 -5.07 35.50
CA ILE A 478 16.31 -3.65 35.35
C ILE A 478 16.71 -3.10 36.73
N VAL A 479 17.91 -2.53 36.83
CA VAL A 479 18.33 -1.84 38.07
C VAL A 479 17.80 -0.42 38.02
N LYS A 480 16.95 -0.04 38.98
CA LYS A 480 16.41 1.32 39.06
C LYS A 480 17.57 2.32 39.25
N ASN A 481 17.62 3.35 38.40
CA ASN A 481 18.71 4.33 38.35
C ASN A 481 20.12 3.72 38.21
N GLY A 482 20.22 2.50 37.69
CA GLY A 482 21.49 1.81 37.49
C GLY A 482 22.29 2.38 36.33
N LEU A 483 23.62 2.16 36.34
CA LEU A 483 24.53 2.52 35.24
C LEU A 483 24.12 1.94 33.87
N LEU A 484 23.27 0.91 33.89
CA LEU A 484 22.54 0.36 32.78
C LEU A 484 21.05 0.34 33.20
N PRO A 485 20.22 1.16 32.56
CA PRO A 485 19.40 0.55 31.53
C PRO A 485 19.49 1.32 30.21
N ARG A 486 19.51 0.54 29.11
CA ARG A 486 19.20 1.11 27.80
C ARG A 486 17.78 1.67 27.85
N GLN A 487 17.56 2.75 27.12
CA GLN A 487 16.21 3.18 26.74
C GLN A 487 15.44 1.98 26.17
N VAL A 488 14.13 1.87 26.47
CA VAL A 488 13.29 0.85 25.83
C VAL A 488 13.23 1.12 24.34
N GLU A 489 13.37 0.07 23.53
CA GLU A 489 13.53 0.21 22.10
C GLU A 489 12.70 -0.86 21.39
N ALA A 490 11.86 -0.41 20.47
CA ALA A 490 11.13 -1.25 19.54
C ALA A 490 11.00 -0.52 18.21
N THR A 491 10.89 -1.29 17.14
CA THR A 491 10.57 -0.80 15.80
C THR A 491 9.23 -1.36 15.40
N ALA A 492 8.36 -0.53 14.83
CA ALA A 492 7.15 -0.97 14.16
C ALA A 492 7.25 -0.62 12.68
N ILE A 493 7.00 -1.61 11.83
CA ILE A 493 6.97 -1.44 10.37
C ILE A 493 5.60 -1.93 9.91
N ASP A 494 4.91 -1.06 9.20
CA ASP A 494 3.72 -1.37 8.45
C ASP A 494 4.09 -1.50 6.95
N SER A 495 3.44 -2.42 6.23
CA SER A 495 3.77 -2.65 4.81
C SER A 495 3.33 -1.50 3.91
N GLU A 496 2.34 -0.73 4.34
CA GLU A 496 1.76 0.37 3.59
C GLU A 496 2.33 1.73 4.03
N ASP A 497 2.56 1.92 5.33
CA ASP A 497 3.03 3.20 5.90
C ASP A 497 4.55 3.24 6.17
N GLY A 498 5.23 2.08 6.14
CA GLY A 498 6.63 1.98 6.51
C GLY A 498 6.83 2.11 8.03
N PRO A 499 7.89 2.78 8.50
CA PRO A 499 8.15 2.93 9.94
C PRO A 499 7.06 3.76 10.64
N VAL A 500 6.41 3.18 11.65
CA VAL A 500 5.39 3.87 12.47
C VAL A 500 5.85 4.03 13.93
N PRO A 501 5.43 5.09 14.64
CA PRO A 501 5.78 5.29 16.05
C PRO A 501 5.29 4.14 16.94
N VAL A 502 6.06 3.84 17.97
CA VAL A 502 5.69 2.86 19.01
C VAL A 502 5.30 3.59 20.29
N MET A 503 4.25 3.08 20.95
CA MET A 503 3.78 3.51 22.26
C MET A 503 4.12 2.42 23.28
N TRP A 504 4.88 2.77 24.29
CA TRP A 504 5.21 1.91 25.42
C TRP A 504 4.40 2.32 26.64
N THR A 505 3.79 1.35 27.32
CA THR A 505 3.05 1.54 28.56
C THR A 505 3.54 0.57 29.61
N ASP A 506 3.96 1.09 30.77
CA ASP A 506 4.14 0.30 31.98
C ASP A 506 2.80 0.23 32.72
N GLN A 507 2.17 -0.95 32.75
CA GLN A 507 0.89 -1.13 33.42
C GLN A 507 1.01 -1.16 34.95
N THR A 508 2.19 -1.41 35.51
CA THR A 508 2.40 -1.39 36.96
C THR A 508 2.48 0.05 37.46
N ASP A 509 3.25 0.90 36.77
CA ASP A 509 3.43 2.30 37.15
C ASP A 509 2.43 3.27 36.48
N GLN A 510 1.63 2.79 35.53
CA GLN A 510 0.66 3.58 34.77
C GLN A 510 1.30 4.76 34.01
N VAL A 511 2.47 4.52 33.41
CA VAL A 511 3.20 5.50 32.62
C VAL A 511 3.26 5.07 31.15
N THR A 512 3.04 6.03 30.24
CA THR A 512 3.10 5.80 28.79
C THR A 512 4.05 6.79 28.13
N VAL A 513 4.86 6.30 27.18
CA VAL A 513 5.76 7.10 26.34
C VAL A 513 5.58 6.70 24.87
N THR A 514 5.67 7.67 23.95
CA THR A 514 5.47 7.45 22.51
C THR A 514 6.56 8.15 21.71
N GLY A 515 7.12 7.46 20.72
CA GLY A 515 8.11 8.07 19.83
C GLY A 515 8.69 7.10 18.81
N LEU A 516 9.65 7.60 18.02
CA LEU A 516 10.48 6.80 17.12
C LEU A 516 11.83 6.56 17.77
N GLY A 517 12.28 5.29 17.78
CA GLY A 517 13.55 4.89 18.38
C GLY A 517 13.53 4.77 19.91
N PRO A 518 14.70 4.72 20.54
CA PRO A 518 14.82 4.45 21.98
C PRO A 518 14.09 5.49 22.85
N GLN A 519 13.29 5.02 23.80
CA GLN A 519 12.49 5.83 24.74
C GLN A 519 12.90 5.60 26.19
N THR A 520 12.71 6.59 27.05
CA THR A 520 12.96 6.46 28.49
C THR A 520 11.65 6.22 29.24
N LEU A 521 11.47 5.02 29.80
CA LEU A 521 10.37 4.72 30.75
C LEU A 521 10.84 4.96 32.19
N PRO A 522 10.14 5.78 32.98
CA PRO A 522 10.46 5.97 34.40
C PRO A 522 9.86 4.82 35.23
N PHE A 523 10.72 3.97 35.79
CA PHE A 523 10.32 2.92 36.72
C PHE A 523 10.24 3.46 38.15
N HIS A 524 9.04 3.60 38.68
CA HIS A 524 8.75 4.11 40.02
C HIS A 524 8.73 2.99 41.06
N ALA A 525 7.99 1.91 40.84
CA ALA A 525 7.94 0.78 41.77
C ALA A 525 9.17 -0.14 41.65
N LEU A 526 9.37 -0.98 42.67
CA LEU A 526 10.27 -2.13 42.62
C LEU A 526 9.42 -3.40 42.48
N GLY A 527 9.97 -4.43 41.86
CA GLY A 527 9.29 -5.72 41.68
C GLY A 527 8.98 -6.03 40.21
N GLU A 528 7.91 -6.76 39.96
CA GLU A 528 7.52 -7.19 38.61
C GLU A 528 6.73 -6.09 37.88
N HIS A 529 7.15 -5.76 36.65
CA HIS A 529 6.51 -4.78 35.79
C HIS A 529 6.00 -5.44 34.52
N LYS A 530 4.77 -5.10 34.12
CA LYS A 530 4.17 -5.54 32.85
C LYS A 530 4.21 -4.41 31.84
N LEU A 531 5.06 -4.56 30.83
CA LEU A 531 5.22 -3.62 29.74
C LEU A 531 4.34 -4.03 28.56
N VAL A 532 3.65 -3.06 27.97
CA VAL A 532 2.87 -3.23 26.75
C VAL A 532 3.43 -2.26 25.70
N VAL A 533 3.76 -2.79 24.52
CA VAL A 533 4.15 -1.99 23.36
C VAL A 533 3.07 -2.09 22.30
N GLU A 534 2.60 -0.95 21.81
CA GLU A 534 1.56 -0.83 20.81
C GLU A 534 2.03 0.03 19.65
N ALA A 535 1.55 -0.29 18.46
CA ALA A 535 1.75 0.52 17.26
C ALA A 535 0.43 0.60 16.52
N THR A 536 0.10 1.81 16.09
CA THR A 536 -1.11 2.11 15.32
C THR A 536 -0.68 2.73 14.01
N ASP A 537 -1.17 2.18 12.91
CA ASP A 537 -0.95 2.76 11.59
C ASP A 537 -1.76 4.05 11.38
N SER A 538 -1.60 4.68 10.22
CA SER A 538 -2.31 5.91 9.87
C SER A 538 -3.84 5.74 9.74
N GLU A 539 -4.32 4.50 9.61
CA GLU A 539 -5.74 4.14 9.47
C GLU A 539 -6.38 3.60 10.76
N GLY A 540 -5.62 3.57 11.86
CA GLY A 540 -6.13 3.15 13.17
C GLY A 540 -6.10 1.65 13.44
N LYS A 541 -5.52 0.81 12.56
CA LYS A 541 -5.27 -0.59 12.94
C LYS A 541 -4.08 -0.66 13.87
N MET A 542 -4.28 -1.44 14.92
CA MET A 542 -3.36 -1.51 16.05
C MET A 542 -2.84 -2.94 16.24
N ARG A 543 -1.57 -3.03 16.62
CA ARG A 543 -0.97 -4.25 17.15
C ARG A 543 -0.40 -3.97 18.53
N GLY A 544 -0.60 -4.90 19.47
CA GLY A 544 -0.02 -4.84 20.81
C GLY A 544 0.79 -6.10 21.13
N VAL A 545 1.88 -5.94 21.86
CA VAL A 545 2.71 -7.02 22.44
C VAL A 545 2.97 -6.70 23.90
N SER A 546 2.86 -7.70 24.79
CA SER A 546 3.13 -7.53 26.22
C SER A 546 4.30 -8.41 26.67
N MET A 547 5.10 -7.90 27.62
CA MET A 547 6.18 -8.63 28.27
C MET A 547 6.27 -8.28 29.76
N THR A 548 7.04 -9.08 30.49
CA THR A 548 7.30 -8.86 31.92
C THR A 548 8.78 -8.59 32.14
N VAL A 549 9.11 -7.63 33.00
CA VAL A 549 10.47 -7.34 33.48
C VAL A 549 10.48 -7.23 35.01
N THR A 550 11.66 -7.29 35.63
CA THR A 550 11.79 -7.12 37.09
C THR A 550 12.68 -5.93 37.41
N VAL A 551 12.13 -4.95 38.14
CA VAL A 551 12.86 -3.77 38.60
C VAL A 551 13.40 -4.01 40.00
N VAL A 552 14.70 -3.87 40.19
CA VAL A 552 15.38 -4.09 41.47
C VAL A 552 16.13 -2.83 41.94
N ALA A 553 16.33 -2.73 43.25
CA ALA A 553 17.15 -1.67 43.84
C ALA A 553 18.64 -1.86 43.45
N PRO A 554 19.41 -0.77 43.33
CA PRO A 554 20.86 -0.85 43.18
C PRO A 554 21.51 -1.51 44.40
N THR A 555 22.69 -2.08 44.21
CA THR A 555 23.47 -2.70 45.27
C THR A 555 24.58 -1.74 45.70
N THR A 556 24.69 -1.49 47.00
CA THR A 556 25.75 -0.64 47.57
C THR A 556 26.52 -1.40 48.64
N THR A 557 27.84 -1.28 48.62
CA THR A 557 28.78 -1.93 49.55
C THR A 557 29.76 -0.91 50.12
N MET A 558 30.27 -1.15 51.33
CA MET A 558 31.21 -0.26 52.01
C MET A 558 32.32 -1.04 52.72
N THR A 559 33.55 -0.52 52.68
CA THR A 559 34.71 -1.05 53.41
C THR A 559 35.43 0.06 54.17
N ILE A 560 36.18 -0.27 55.23
CA ILE A 560 37.00 0.71 55.99
C ILE A 560 38.48 0.32 55.91
N ALA A 561 39.33 1.30 55.58
CA ALA A 561 40.78 1.20 55.67
C ALA A 561 41.32 2.07 56.81
N LEU A 562 42.15 1.49 57.69
CA LEU A 562 42.85 2.25 58.74
C LEU A 562 44.17 2.81 58.22
N ARG A 563 44.47 4.05 58.58
CA ARG A 563 45.69 4.77 58.22
C ARG A 563 46.32 5.46 59.41
N THR A 564 47.64 5.63 59.34
CA THR A 564 48.37 6.51 60.25
C THR A 564 48.01 7.97 59.95
N PRO A 565 48.30 8.92 60.87
CA PRO A 565 48.13 10.36 60.59
C PRO A 565 48.90 10.83 59.34
N ASP A 566 49.95 10.09 58.96
CA ASP A 566 50.79 10.37 57.79
C ASP A 566 50.19 9.83 56.48
N GLY A 567 49.01 9.21 56.52
CA GLY A 567 48.29 8.65 55.37
C GLY A 567 48.73 7.25 54.96
N ALA A 568 49.76 6.68 55.60
CA ALA A 568 50.20 5.32 55.33
C ALA A 568 49.16 4.30 55.82
N ALA A 569 48.87 3.30 54.99
CA ALA A 569 47.98 2.19 55.34
C ALA A 569 48.53 1.39 56.52
N VAL A 570 47.64 1.01 57.44
CA VAL A 570 48.00 0.26 58.64
C VAL A 570 47.63 -1.20 58.47
N THR A 571 48.62 -2.08 58.35
CA THR A 571 48.42 -3.53 58.15
C THR A 571 48.34 -4.32 59.47
N ASP A 572 48.91 -3.79 60.56
CA ASP A 572 48.75 -4.30 61.93
C ASP A 572 48.36 -3.11 62.83
N PRO A 573 47.06 -2.89 63.12
CA PRO A 573 46.54 -1.68 63.73
C PRO A 573 46.78 -1.58 65.23
N LYS A 574 48.05 -1.65 65.64
CA LYS A 574 48.50 -1.39 67.00
C LYS A 574 48.88 0.06 67.17
N THR A 575 48.29 0.73 68.15
CA THR A 575 48.50 2.16 68.40
C THR A 575 48.57 2.44 69.90
N ALA A 576 49.24 3.51 70.32
CA ALA A 576 49.23 3.88 71.73
C ALA A 576 47.89 4.53 72.13
N VAL A 577 47.51 4.41 73.40
CA VAL A 577 46.39 5.20 73.95
C VAL A 577 46.72 6.69 73.82
N GLY A 578 45.78 7.46 73.27
CA GLY A 578 45.95 8.88 72.94
C GLY A 578 46.56 9.16 71.55
N ASP A 579 46.97 8.14 70.80
CA ASP A 579 47.44 8.32 69.42
C ASP A 579 46.31 8.40 68.41
N LEU A 580 46.43 9.30 67.43
CA LEU A 580 45.47 9.41 66.34
C LEU A 580 45.64 8.27 65.32
N LEU A 581 44.53 7.65 64.95
CA LEU A 581 44.36 6.84 63.76
C LEU A 581 43.33 7.51 62.83
N LEU A 582 43.47 7.29 61.53
CA LEU A 582 42.47 7.69 60.53
C LEU A 582 41.73 6.45 60.03
N ALA A 583 40.43 6.58 59.77
CA ALA A 583 39.63 5.56 59.10
C ALA A 583 38.97 6.16 57.85
N ASP A 584 39.22 5.53 56.70
CA ASP A 584 38.65 5.91 55.42
C ASP A 584 37.61 4.89 55.00
N ALA A 585 36.38 5.34 54.78
CA ALA A 585 35.33 4.53 54.17
C ALA A 585 35.44 4.58 52.63
N GLU A 586 35.33 3.43 51.99
CA GLU A 586 35.26 3.29 50.54
C GLU A 586 33.89 2.71 50.17
N ILE A 587 33.11 3.42 49.37
CA ILE A 587 31.73 3.07 48.99
C ILE A 587 31.73 2.66 47.52
N THR A 588 31.18 1.49 47.20
CA THR A 588 30.97 1.00 45.83
C THR A 588 29.47 0.76 45.60
N SER A 589 28.90 1.35 44.54
CA SER A 589 27.47 1.22 44.19
C SER A 589 27.27 0.90 42.71
N THR A 590 26.16 0.20 42.39
CA THR A 590 25.71 0.00 41.00
C THR A 590 24.78 1.11 40.48
N ALA A 591 24.43 2.09 41.33
CA ALA A 591 23.70 3.29 40.95
C ALA A 591 24.58 4.25 40.11
N ILE A 592 23.94 5.06 39.26
CA ILE A 592 24.63 6.14 38.51
C ILE A 592 25.20 7.18 39.47
N GLU A 593 24.46 7.51 40.53
CA GLU A 593 24.88 8.45 41.57
C GLU A 593 25.07 7.67 42.88
N PRO A 594 26.32 7.42 43.33
CA PRO A 594 26.56 6.74 44.59
C PRO A 594 26.19 7.64 45.78
N PRO A 595 25.85 7.07 46.96
CA PRO A 595 25.53 7.84 48.15
C PRO A 595 26.67 8.77 48.62
N SER A 596 26.30 9.88 49.24
CA SER A 596 27.27 10.89 49.68
C SER A 596 27.96 10.51 51.00
N CYS A 597 29.26 10.76 51.11
CA CYS A 597 30.03 10.63 52.36
C CYS A 597 29.48 11.52 53.50
N SER A 598 28.74 12.59 53.18
CA SER A 598 28.13 13.47 54.18
C SER A 598 27.11 12.75 55.06
N GLU A 599 26.55 11.63 54.59
CA GLU A 599 25.53 10.85 55.29
C GLU A 599 26.13 9.76 56.21
N LEU A 600 27.46 9.57 56.16
CA LEU A 600 28.13 8.61 57.03
C LEU A 600 28.03 9.02 58.49
N THR A 601 27.62 8.06 59.30
CA THR A 601 27.66 8.12 60.76
C THR A 601 28.77 7.20 61.26
N TRP A 602 29.60 7.73 62.17
CA TRP A 602 30.76 7.03 62.70
C TRP A 602 30.59 6.74 64.18
N THR A 603 30.92 5.53 64.57
CA THR A 603 30.95 5.09 65.98
C THR A 603 32.25 4.37 66.26
N ALA A 604 32.75 4.45 67.50
CA ALA A 604 33.94 3.72 67.91
C ALA A 604 33.80 3.15 69.32
N THR A 605 34.48 2.04 69.58
CA THR A 605 34.59 1.42 70.90
C THR A 605 36.03 1.56 71.42
N HIS A 606 36.20 1.82 72.71
CA HIS A 606 37.51 2.10 73.35
C HIS A 606 38.31 3.26 72.72
N ALA A 607 37.62 4.13 71.99
CA ALA A 607 38.14 5.33 71.36
C ALA A 607 37.06 6.41 71.27
N THR A 608 37.47 7.66 71.13
CA THR A 608 36.62 8.72 70.59
C THR A 608 36.73 8.73 69.07
N VAL A 609 35.64 9.10 68.40
CA VAL A 609 35.61 9.29 66.95
C VAL A 609 35.08 10.67 66.62
N GLU A 610 35.79 11.36 65.73
CA GLU A 610 35.39 12.66 65.20
C GLU A 610 35.28 12.55 63.68
N LYS A 611 34.18 13.05 63.11
CA LYS A 611 33.97 13.04 61.66
C LYS A 611 34.94 14.02 61.00
N GLY A 612 35.71 13.53 60.03
CA GLY A 612 36.60 14.32 59.20
C GLY A 612 35.91 14.92 57.98
N SER A 613 36.71 15.40 57.03
CA SER A 613 36.25 15.72 55.67
C SER A 613 35.95 14.43 54.89
N GLY A 614 35.08 14.54 53.88
CA GLY A 614 34.78 13.42 52.98
C GLY A 614 34.33 12.15 53.72
N CYS A 615 34.87 11.00 53.27
CA CYS A 615 34.59 9.69 53.83
C CYS A 615 35.56 9.29 54.98
N ARG A 616 36.20 10.27 55.66
CA ARG A 616 37.20 10.02 56.71
C ARG A 616 36.68 10.27 58.13
N ALA A 617 37.15 9.48 59.09
CA ALA A 617 37.02 9.74 60.51
C ALA A 617 38.36 9.69 61.26
N ARG A 618 38.45 10.48 62.33
CA ARG A 618 39.58 10.56 63.25
C ARG A 618 39.27 9.74 64.48
N ILE A 619 40.15 8.82 64.84
CA ILE A 619 39.97 7.88 65.94
C ILE A 619 41.07 8.11 66.97
N THR A 620 40.71 8.37 68.22
CA THR A 620 41.67 8.50 69.32
C THR A 620 41.35 7.45 70.39
N PRO A 621 42.15 6.39 70.53
CA PRO A 621 41.96 5.39 71.58
C PRO A 621 42.06 6.00 72.97
N THR A 622 41.11 5.67 73.83
CA THR A 622 41.00 6.22 75.19
C THR A 622 41.41 5.23 76.26
N THR A 623 41.40 3.94 75.95
CA THR A 623 41.76 2.85 76.87
C THR A 623 42.58 1.79 76.14
N GLY A 624 43.45 1.08 76.87
CA GLY A 624 44.19 -0.06 76.29
C GLY A 624 43.27 -1.26 76.03
N GLY A 625 43.58 -2.06 75.01
CA GLY A 625 42.79 -3.21 74.56
C GLY A 625 42.33 -3.09 73.11
N ASP A 626 41.57 -4.08 72.64
CA ASP A 626 41.01 -4.07 71.28
C ASP A 626 39.80 -3.13 71.20
N GLY A 627 39.78 -2.29 70.16
CA GLY A 627 38.70 -1.37 69.84
C GLY A 627 38.24 -1.53 68.39
N THR A 628 37.10 -0.95 68.08
CA THR A 628 36.50 -0.96 66.74
C THR A 628 36.11 0.44 66.30
N VAL A 629 36.10 0.65 65.00
CA VAL A 629 35.43 1.78 64.35
C VAL A 629 34.41 1.23 63.37
N THR A 630 33.20 1.75 63.40
CA THR A 630 32.11 1.38 62.52
C THR A 630 31.59 2.61 61.79
N ALA A 631 31.56 2.53 60.46
CA ALA A 631 30.87 3.47 59.61
C ALA A 631 29.51 2.89 59.22
N THR A 632 28.48 3.73 59.23
CA THR A 632 27.11 3.36 58.88
C THR A 632 26.55 4.39 57.91
N LEU A 633 25.97 3.89 56.82
CA LEU A 633 25.26 4.64 55.78
C LEU A 633 23.87 4.03 55.61
N THR A 634 22.88 4.85 55.28
CA THR A 634 21.58 4.36 54.80
C THR A 634 21.44 4.82 53.36
N ASP A 635 21.16 3.91 52.42
CA ASP A 635 20.93 4.30 51.03
C ASP A 635 19.52 4.88 50.80
N ASP A 636 19.28 5.39 49.59
CA ASP A 636 18.01 5.99 49.18
C ASP A 636 16.82 4.99 49.21
N PHE A 637 17.10 3.70 49.38
CA PHE A 637 16.11 2.62 49.46
C PHE A 637 15.89 2.15 50.90
N GLY A 638 16.51 2.81 51.88
CA GLY A 638 16.40 2.52 53.31
C GLY A 638 17.23 1.33 53.77
N GLN A 639 18.11 0.79 52.93
CA GLN A 639 19.03 -0.26 53.32
C GLN A 639 20.19 0.32 54.12
N GLN A 640 20.40 -0.23 55.32
CA GLN A 640 21.53 0.14 56.17
C GLN A 640 22.79 -0.64 55.75
N ILE A 641 23.84 0.08 55.41
CA ILE A 641 25.13 -0.43 54.98
C ILE A 641 26.14 -0.11 56.08
N THR A 642 26.82 -1.14 56.59
CA THR A 642 27.79 -1.00 57.68
C THR A 642 29.13 -1.61 57.31
N ALA A 643 30.19 -0.96 57.77
CA ALA A 643 31.55 -1.47 57.66
C ALA A 643 32.25 -1.27 59.01
N THR A 644 33.08 -2.22 59.42
CA THR A 644 33.78 -2.17 60.71
C THR A 644 35.26 -2.52 60.51
N ALA A 645 36.15 -1.74 61.12
CA ALA A 645 37.57 -2.05 61.25
C ALA A 645 37.96 -2.16 62.73
N THR A 646 38.96 -2.99 63.02
CA THR A 646 39.48 -3.25 64.37
C THR A 646 40.86 -2.64 64.56
N PHE A 647 41.20 -2.23 65.79
CA PHE A 647 42.52 -1.78 66.19
C PHE A 647 42.83 -2.27 67.62
N THR A 648 44.10 -2.32 68.01
CA THR A 648 44.55 -2.66 69.37
C THR A 648 45.32 -1.49 69.97
N ALA A 649 44.81 -0.94 71.07
CA ALA A 649 45.46 0.15 71.79
C ALA A 649 46.33 -0.37 72.94
N PHE A 650 47.53 0.18 73.14
CA PHE A 650 48.39 -0.14 74.29
C PHE A 650 48.76 1.12 75.09
N VAL A 651 48.93 0.98 76.40
CA VAL A 651 49.38 2.11 77.25
C VAL A 651 50.92 2.14 77.25
N PRO A 652 51.56 3.19 76.71
CA PRO A 652 53.01 3.29 76.72
C PRO A 652 53.52 3.55 78.15
N LEU A 653 54.58 2.86 78.56
CA LEU A 653 55.28 3.13 79.82
C LEU A 653 56.15 4.39 79.64
N LEU A 654 55.64 5.57 80.03
CA LEU A 654 56.42 6.81 80.01
C LEU A 654 57.35 6.89 81.24
N PRO A 655 58.66 7.18 81.08
CA PRO A 655 59.55 7.46 82.20
C PRO A 655 59.12 8.73 82.96
N PRO A 656 59.20 8.77 84.31
CA PRO A 656 58.91 9.98 85.06
C PRO A 656 59.89 11.11 84.70
N GLY A 657 59.40 12.20 84.12
CA GLY A 657 60.20 13.36 83.70
C GLY A 657 60.28 13.60 82.19
N ALA A 658 59.60 12.82 81.36
CA ALA A 658 59.46 13.14 79.93
C ALA A 658 58.84 14.53 79.75
N GLY A 659 59.47 15.37 78.90
CA GLY A 659 58.99 16.70 78.57
C GLY A 659 57.63 16.70 77.86
N ALA A 660 57.14 17.88 77.49
CA ALA A 660 55.92 18.00 76.70
C ALA A 660 56.01 17.10 75.44
N PRO A 661 54.92 16.44 75.04
CA PRO A 661 54.91 15.57 73.86
C PRO A 661 55.31 16.37 72.62
N ALA A 662 56.03 15.74 71.69
CA ALA A 662 56.42 16.38 70.44
C ALA A 662 55.18 16.85 69.65
N PRO A 663 55.28 17.96 68.89
CA PRO A 663 54.23 18.39 67.97
C PRO A 663 53.86 17.30 66.97
N ARG A 664 52.57 17.11 66.73
CA ARG A 664 52.02 16.12 65.79
C ARG A 664 51.14 16.79 64.74
N PHE A 665 51.28 16.35 63.50
CA PHE A 665 50.57 16.90 62.35
C PHE A 665 49.99 15.78 61.49
N GLU A 666 48.80 15.99 60.95
CA GLU A 666 48.27 15.13 59.88
C GLU A 666 49.08 15.31 58.59
N ALA A 667 48.94 14.37 57.66
CA ALA A 667 49.26 14.60 56.26
C ALA A 667 48.48 15.80 55.73
N ILE A 668 48.94 16.36 54.61
CA ILE A 668 48.23 17.45 53.93
C ILE A 668 46.86 16.93 53.52
N ASN A 669 45.80 17.55 54.06
CA ASN A 669 44.44 17.27 53.65
C ASN A 669 44.13 18.13 52.43
N ALA A 670 43.96 17.51 51.27
CA ALA A 670 43.66 18.18 50.03
C ALA A 670 42.22 17.89 49.61
N THR A 671 41.45 18.91 49.23
CA THR A 671 40.07 18.74 48.77
C THR A 671 39.81 19.47 47.46
N TYR A 672 38.93 18.89 46.64
CA TYR A 672 38.37 19.47 45.42
C TYR A 672 36.84 19.39 45.48
N GLY A 673 36.18 20.53 45.73
CA GLY A 673 34.77 20.53 46.14
C GLY A 673 34.61 19.75 47.46
N ASP A 674 33.69 18.79 47.48
CA ASP A 674 33.47 17.88 48.63
C ASP A 674 34.35 16.62 48.60
N ARG A 675 35.13 16.42 47.52
CA ARG A 675 36.01 15.26 47.37
C ARG A 675 37.35 15.49 48.05
N GLU A 676 37.72 14.60 48.96
CA GLU A 676 39.09 14.53 49.50
C GLU A 676 40.02 13.83 48.50
N LEU A 677 41.22 14.36 48.35
CA LEU A 677 42.25 13.90 47.41
C LEU A 677 43.34 13.16 48.17
N VAL A 678 43.78 12.03 47.61
CA VAL A 678 44.97 11.32 48.08
C VAL A 678 46.16 11.57 47.15
N SER A 679 47.37 11.32 47.65
CA SER A 679 48.57 11.46 46.82
C SER A 679 48.51 10.50 45.63
N GLY A 680 48.65 11.02 44.42
CA GLY A 680 48.51 10.31 43.16
C GLY A 680 47.12 10.43 42.52
N ASP A 681 46.17 11.15 43.13
CA ASP A 681 44.85 11.35 42.53
C ASP A 681 44.94 12.16 41.24
N THR A 682 44.07 11.83 40.29
CA THR A 682 43.91 12.56 39.03
C THR A 682 42.65 13.43 39.07
N MET A 683 42.77 14.68 38.64
CA MET A 683 41.72 15.69 38.68
C MET A 683 41.40 16.31 37.32
N PRO A 684 40.21 16.91 37.15
CA PRO A 684 39.88 17.69 35.97
C PRO A 684 40.87 18.84 35.73
N ALA A 685 40.98 19.24 34.47
CA ALA A 685 41.91 20.28 34.02
C ALA A 685 41.55 21.72 34.45
N ALA A 686 40.45 21.88 35.18
CA ALA A 686 40.02 23.12 35.80
C ALA A 686 39.47 22.79 37.19
N GLY A 687 39.92 23.51 38.21
CA GLY A 687 39.47 23.27 39.58
C GLY A 687 40.40 23.82 40.66
N THR A 688 39.83 24.37 41.72
CA THR A 688 40.58 24.85 42.89
C THR A 688 40.76 23.72 43.89
N VAL A 689 42.00 23.44 44.29
CA VAL A 689 42.30 22.54 45.41
C VAL A 689 42.46 23.36 46.67
N GLN A 690 41.78 22.97 47.75
CA GLN A 690 42.12 23.47 49.09
C GLN A 690 43.06 22.49 49.78
N LEU A 691 44.15 23.01 50.33
CA LEU A 691 45.16 22.29 51.08
C LEU A 691 45.08 22.75 52.53
N ARG A 692 45.01 21.81 53.45
CA ARG A 692 44.90 22.08 54.88
C ARG A 692 45.96 21.34 55.66
N ALA A 693 46.72 22.08 56.46
CA ALA A 693 47.56 21.57 57.54
C ALA A 693 46.76 21.53 58.83
N ILE A 694 46.89 20.44 59.60
CA ILE A 694 46.21 20.28 60.88
C ILE A 694 47.24 19.95 61.96
N TYR A 695 47.31 20.81 62.98
CA TYR A 695 48.12 20.62 64.18
C TYR A 695 47.29 19.88 65.24
N LEU A 696 47.65 18.63 65.52
CA LEU A 696 46.85 17.69 66.29
C LEU A 696 46.91 17.92 67.81
N ASN A 697 48.03 18.39 68.33
CA ASN A 697 48.25 18.52 69.77
C ASN A 697 48.85 19.87 70.21
N PRO A 698 48.40 21.03 69.67
CA PRO A 698 49.01 22.33 69.95
C PRO A 698 49.03 22.68 71.45
N GLN A 699 47.97 22.31 72.18
CA GLN A 699 47.85 22.57 73.61
C GLN A 699 48.75 21.67 74.47
N ALA A 700 48.94 20.42 74.06
CA ALA A 700 49.76 19.46 74.81
C ALA A 700 51.25 19.67 74.54
N ALA A 701 51.63 19.93 73.28
CA ALA A 701 53.00 20.20 72.88
C ALA A 701 53.48 21.58 73.35
N LYS A 702 52.57 22.56 73.50
CA LYS A 702 52.88 23.95 73.88
C LYS A 702 53.96 24.61 73.00
N GLN A 703 54.11 24.14 71.78
CA GLN A 703 55.09 24.64 70.82
C GLN A 703 54.36 25.35 69.69
N ALA A 704 54.58 26.65 69.57
CA ALA A 704 54.10 27.43 68.43
C ALA A 704 54.89 27.06 67.17
N VAL A 705 54.20 27.01 66.03
CA VAL A 705 54.77 26.61 64.74
C VAL A 705 54.43 27.59 63.64
N THR A 706 55.21 27.56 62.57
CA THR A 706 55.00 28.31 61.32
C THR A 706 54.95 27.35 60.12
N TYR A 707 54.14 27.68 59.12
CA TYR A 707 53.88 26.82 57.95
C TYR A 707 54.46 27.41 56.65
N ASP A 708 55.45 26.73 56.07
CA ASP A 708 56.04 27.10 54.78
C ASP A 708 55.48 26.21 53.67
N TRP A 709 54.60 26.74 52.83
CA TRP A 709 54.03 26.00 51.69
C TRP A 709 54.79 26.28 50.40
N GLN A 710 55.08 25.21 49.68
CA GLN A 710 55.65 25.24 48.34
C GLN A 710 54.92 24.26 47.44
N TYR A 711 54.99 24.46 46.14
CA TYR A 711 54.58 23.47 45.15
C TYR A 711 55.63 23.30 44.06
N VAL A 712 55.70 22.10 43.50
CA VAL A 712 56.55 21.73 42.38
C VAL A 712 55.65 21.27 41.25
N LEU A 713 55.60 22.04 40.17
CA LEU A 713 54.87 21.70 38.95
C LEU A 713 55.81 20.95 38.00
N ASP A 714 55.44 19.74 37.56
CA ASP A 714 56.17 18.93 36.58
C ASP A 714 57.69 18.82 36.84
N GLY A 715 58.07 18.68 38.12
CA GLY A 715 59.46 18.58 38.54
C GLY A 715 60.28 19.88 38.41
N GLN A 716 59.64 21.03 38.15
CA GLN A 716 60.29 22.34 38.10
C GLN A 716 60.77 22.80 39.48
N ALA A 717 61.47 23.95 39.52
CA ALA A 717 61.90 24.54 40.78
C ALA A 717 60.71 24.82 41.73
N PRO A 718 60.82 24.54 43.04
CA PRO A 718 59.74 24.81 44.00
C PRO A 718 59.34 26.29 44.00
N VAL A 719 58.04 26.55 43.93
CA VAL A 719 57.43 27.88 44.00
C VAL A 719 56.70 28.02 45.32
N GLU A 720 56.82 29.17 45.97
CA GLU A 720 56.08 29.47 47.20
C GLU A 720 54.57 29.54 46.95
N LEU A 721 53.78 28.86 47.78
CA LEU A 721 52.31 28.90 47.70
C LEU A 721 51.78 29.97 48.67
N VAL A 722 51.54 31.16 48.13
CA VAL A 722 51.04 32.31 48.89
C VAL A 722 49.52 32.19 49.10
N SER A 723 49.01 32.59 50.27
CA SER A 723 47.56 32.63 50.55
C SER A 723 46.86 33.64 49.63
N THR A 724 45.74 33.24 49.06
CA THR A 724 44.86 34.15 48.30
C THR A 724 43.54 34.33 49.05
N PRO A 725 43.11 35.56 49.42
CA PRO A 725 41.79 35.74 50.03
C PRO A 725 40.69 35.15 49.13
N PRO A 726 39.72 34.40 49.69
CA PRO A 726 39.32 34.38 51.10
C PRO A 726 39.96 33.26 51.95
N ASP A 727 41.09 32.68 51.54
CA ASP A 727 41.74 31.55 52.23
C ASP A 727 41.90 31.81 53.74
N GLY A 728 41.43 30.86 54.56
CA GLY A 728 41.31 30.96 56.02
C GLY A 728 42.62 31.12 56.81
N GLY A 729 43.76 31.25 56.14
CA GLY A 729 45.05 31.66 56.70
C GLY A 729 45.59 30.76 57.81
N GLU A 730 46.70 31.22 58.40
CA GLU A 730 47.37 30.54 59.50
C GLU A 730 46.58 30.70 60.80
N THR A 731 46.31 29.59 61.47
CA THR A 731 45.62 29.52 62.76
C THR A 731 46.47 28.74 63.77
N PRO A 732 46.20 28.88 65.09
CA PRO A 732 46.89 28.09 66.10
C PRO A 732 46.76 26.56 65.94
N ASN A 733 45.77 26.10 65.16
CA ASN A 733 45.44 24.68 64.99
C ASN A 733 45.77 24.17 63.58
N GLY A 734 46.35 24.98 62.70
CA GLY A 734 46.60 24.60 61.30
C GLY A 734 46.69 25.77 60.34
N ASP A 735 46.84 25.48 59.06
CA ASP A 735 46.91 26.48 57.98
C ASP A 735 46.12 26.00 56.76
N ILE A 736 45.53 26.91 55.99
CA ILE A 736 44.74 26.59 54.79
C ILE A 736 45.26 27.42 53.61
N ARG A 737 45.51 26.74 52.49
CA ARG A 737 45.92 27.35 51.21
C ARG A 737 45.04 26.85 50.09
N SER A 738 44.73 27.71 49.13
CA SER A 738 44.14 27.28 47.86
C SER A 738 45.19 27.26 46.75
N TYR A 739 45.07 26.30 45.84
CA TYR A 739 45.82 26.25 44.60
C TYR A 739 44.87 26.16 43.41
N VAL A 740 45.03 27.09 42.47
CA VAL A 740 44.36 27.06 41.17
C VAL A 740 45.43 26.73 40.13
N PRO A 741 45.29 25.63 39.36
CA PRO A 741 46.25 25.28 38.33
C PRO A 741 46.26 26.37 37.25
N VAL A 742 47.45 26.69 36.75
CA VAL A 742 47.62 27.57 35.58
C VAL A 742 47.07 26.84 34.36
N ASP A 743 46.37 27.54 33.45
CA ASP A 743 45.75 26.94 32.26
C ASP A 743 46.80 26.15 31.43
N HIS A 744 46.75 24.82 31.49
CA HIS A 744 47.67 23.93 30.78
C HIS A 744 46.87 22.97 29.88
N TYR A 745 47.27 22.89 28.61
CA TYR A 745 46.68 22.01 27.60
C TYR A 745 47.22 20.57 27.64
N HIS A 746 48.05 20.25 28.63
CA HIS A 746 48.68 18.95 28.83
C HIS A 746 48.46 18.46 30.27
N GLN A 747 48.54 17.15 30.46
CA GLN A 747 48.55 16.57 31.81
C GLN A 747 49.78 17.09 32.56
N HIS A 748 49.58 17.49 33.81
CA HIS A 748 50.67 17.98 34.67
C HIS A 748 50.53 17.40 36.08
N THR A 749 51.66 17.31 36.78
CA THR A 749 51.76 16.80 38.14
C THR A 749 52.20 17.93 39.06
N VAL A 750 51.45 18.16 40.13
CA VAL A 750 51.83 19.15 41.16
C VAL A 750 52.11 18.41 42.46
N GLU A 751 53.34 18.54 42.96
CA GLU A 751 53.72 18.10 44.30
C GLU A 751 53.68 19.30 45.25
N PHE A 752 52.75 19.30 46.19
CA PHE A 752 52.70 20.27 47.27
C PHE A 752 53.59 19.80 48.42
N ARG A 753 54.43 20.70 48.93
CA ARG A 753 55.30 20.49 50.08
C ARG A 753 54.98 21.49 51.16
N LEU A 754 54.76 21.00 52.36
CA LEU A 754 54.57 21.80 53.55
C LEU A 754 55.74 21.53 54.51
N THR A 755 56.54 22.54 54.80
CA THR A 755 57.56 22.47 55.85
C THR A 755 57.04 23.19 57.09
N ILE A 756 56.98 22.48 58.21
CA ILE A 756 56.50 23.02 59.48
C ILE A 756 57.71 23.28 60.35
N ARG A 757 57.84 24.52 60.83
CA ARG A 757 58.97 24.96 61.64
C ARG A 757 58.52 25.37 63.02
N SER A 758 59.45 25.26 63.97
CA SER A 758 59.30 25.84 65.30
C SER A 758 59.33 27.36 65.19
N ALA A 759 58.31 28.05 65.70
CA ALA A 759 58.25 29.50 65.64
C ALA A 759 59.37 30.17 66.46
N ALA A 760 59.89 29.49 67.50
CA ALA A 760 60.88 30.02 68.41
C ALA A 760 62.29 30.11 67.83
N ASP A 761 62.70 29.11 67.02
CA ASP A 761 64.08 28.96 66.55
C ASP A 761 64.19 28.59 65.06
N GLN A 762 63.05 28.52 64.34
CA GLN A 762 62.96 28.22 62.90
C GLN A 762 63.50 26.82 62.50
N SER A 763 63.73 25.95 63.48
CA SER A 763 64.11 24.55 63.24
C SER A 763 62.96 23.81 62.55
N VAL A 764 63.30 22.93 61.59
CA VAL A 764 62.29 22.10 60.91
C VAL A 764 61.80 21.03 61.87
N ILE A 765 60.49 21.01 62.12
CA ILE A 765 59.83 19.97 62.91
C ILE A 765 59.49 18.79 62.02
N THR A 766 58.85 19.05 60.88
CA THR A 766 58.49 18.02 59.91
C THR A 766 58.26 18.63 58.52
N THR A 767 58.33 17.80 57.50
CA THR A 767 57.94 18.14 56.13
C THR A 767 56.91 17.13 55.65
N ARG A 768 55.82 17.61 55.06
CA ARG A 768 54.74 16.83 54.47
C ARG A 768 54.67 17.11 52.98
N SER A 769 54.25 16.12 52.20
CA SER A 769 54.02 16.29 50.78
C SER A 769 52.79 15.54 50.29
N ILE A 770 52.14 16.06 49.26
CA ILE A 770 51.07 15.38 48.52
C ILE A 770 51.26 15.67 47.03
N THR A 771 51.16 14.63 46.20
CA THR A 771 51.24 14.75 44.74
C THR A 771 49.84 14.63 44.15
N ILE A 772 49.46 15.50 43.24
CA ILE A 772 48.17 15.43 42.53
C ILE A 772 48.44 15.58 41.03
N HIS A 773 47.73 14.82 40.21
CA HIS A 773 47.79 14.88 38.75
C HIS A 773 46.58 15.63 38.20
N TRP A 774 46.78 16.50 37.23
CA TRP A 774 45.72 17.18 36.50
C TRP A 774 45.62 16.62 35.09
N MET A 775 44.39 16.40 34.63
CA MET A 775 44.11 16.03 33.25
C MET A 775 44.38 17.20 32.29
N ALA A 776 44.65 16.89 31.02
CA ALA A 776 44.67 17.89 29.97
C ALA A 776 43.26 18.42 29.71
N ARG A 777 43.10 19.71 29.40
CA ARG A 777 41.86 20.20 28.79
C ARG A 777 41.70 19.59 27.40
N PRO A 778 40.50 19.14 27.00
CA PRO A 778 40.22 18.88 25.59
C PRO A 778 40.55 20.15 24.79
N ARG A 779 41.28 20.00 23.68
CA ARG A 779 41.55 21.12 22.78
C ARG A 779 40.31 21.56 22.04
#